data_AF-A0A1I1EZB4-F1
#
_entry.id   AF-A0A1I1EZB4-F1
#
_cell.length_a   1.000
_cell.length_b   1.000
_cell.length_c   1.000
_cell.angle_alpha   90.00
_cell.angle_beta   90.00
_cell.angle_gamma   90.00
#
_symmetry.space_group_name_H-M   'P 1'
#
loop_
_entity.id
_entity.type
_entity.pdbx_description
1 polymer ?
#
loop_
_entity_poly.entity_id
_entity_poly.type
_entity_poly.pdbx_seq_one_letter_code
_entity_poly.pdbx_strand_id
1 'polypeptide(L)'
;MNAPAIAKAAQSMQGRTWSLRVVLVTSLLLLSIVPAATVGWLLYRSNLQSVHTLSEKIVEDVAQRVKTGAEEHLSQAHVVFNGLIHELPSASAVARARRLIRQPELFEQTAFAMTRMTPSVPRMYLGTYRGEFLGVETLTQDASGQSHVSVRQQGEAGRRYFAAGHPTDRSQRLDTETENYEPRNRAWYQAAMLYKGRAFTPVSPSLSDKQLRITLAQPVYDLDGGALGVFAVDLQLKRLSEMLQGMRISPRGAAFLLDEQGFVVASSTSDPLVAEVKGQLERRRPLQSRNAIVRSAYEEIAPSLGKTLESSVQRVSFLRRVPMGDDALMVTLKPFGENLGLRWSLVVAAPESDFTATSQAALKQTLAVTALTLVLGALLAIGLAYRLSRRIRRLSIAATQLARAEVPAVLNNTRITEVRQLSQALHDSAQELQRNRAAIDAQTIALREANETLEARVASRTAELEASREEALGAARAKAAFLATMSHEIRTPLNGVVGMTTLLADTALDLEQRDYVHTMRISSDQLLGVINDILDFSKIESGKLDLENEPLNLLAAIEEACDIGAPRAREKGLELLVDIDDELPAWVRGDVTRLRQVLLNFVNNAVKFTEHGQVLVSARVLEEFTPEQGGLIEFRVKDSGIGIPEDRQSALFQSFAQVDASTTRKYGGTGLGLAICKRLAALMGGTVGLESVPGEGSTFWFTARLGHADVPEVSLLSSLQMVSLAGKQAAVVDDTPVNLRILDKQLRRWGMLPTLFERAADALEWLKSHPVAVVVSDMHMPEMDGQTFAQILRERSPDTPIVLLTSGTMPTGEQARVFDARLLKPYRQSQLFEAIARVTSVAVAVENVAKAERPALRNQFILVADDNAVNLKVALAMLAKLGYEAATAINGREAVDRVAASLRSGTGETPRQYAAILMDANMPVMDGFEASRHIIKTYGTAAPPIIALTASVLEEDRQRCSAAGMVGFLPKPLRIDELSEALARYARNPAFEGAIKIIAGDAAPAPGTAENGLNPVQVLMDWSRLEQFKEFDDEERSMTREVIALFASDAPNRMDDIRAALEASDSAALSRAAHALKGAASNVGAQALSDACGALEQSCLQGQWPADAAAQVASVAELSDKTRQALIDWAEQPG
;
A
#
# COMPACT_ATOMS: atom_id res chain seq x y z
N MET A 1 -48.30 39.08 45.08
CA MET A 1 -47.36 39.15 43.94
C MET A 1 -46.76 37.77 43.72
N ASN A 2 -46.76 37.11 42.57
CA ASN A 2 -47.54 37.32 41.34
C ASN A 2 -48.14 35.98 40.80
N ALA A 3 -48.65 35.14 41.72
CA ALA A 3 -49.40 33.92 41.40
C ALA A 3 -50.64 34.05 40.48
N PRO A 4 -51.40 35.18 40.39
CA PRO A 4 -52.63 35.19 39.60
C PRO A 4 -52.43 35.29 38.08
N ALA A 5 -51.20 35.49 37.59
CA ALA A 5 -50.93 35.56 36.15
C ALA A 5 -51.03 34.19 35.46
N ILE A 6 -50.50 33.14 36.08
CA ILE A 6 -50.49 31.78 35.51
C ILE A 6 -51.89 31.16 35.59
N ALA A 7 -52.64 31.40 36.67
CA ALA A 7 -54.03 30.97 36.81
C ALA A 7 -54.96 31.59 35.74
N LYS A 8 -54.76 32.86 35.36
CA LYS A 8 -55.53 33.51 34.28
C LYS A 8 -55.21 32.96 32.89
N ALA A 9 -53.98 32.45 32.66
CA ALA A 9 -53.64 31.79 31.41
C ALA A 9 -54.35 30.42 31.31
N ALA A 10 -54.36 29.64 32.39
CA ALA A 10 -55.05 28.34 32.44
C ALA A 10 -56.59 28.47 32.26
N GLN A 11 -57.22 29.46 32.90
CA GLN A 11 -58.67 29.67 32.78
C GLN A 11 -59.14 30.17 31.41
N SER A 12 -58.27 30.81 30.60
CA SER A 12 -58.67 31.30 29.26
C SER A 12 -58.61 30.23 28.16
N MET A 13 -58.06 29.04 28.45
CA MET A 13 -58.07 27.89 27.51
C MET A 13 -59.18 26.87 27.77
N GLN A 14 -59.86 26.90 28.94
CA GLN A 14 -61.05 26.09 29.18
C GLN A 14 -62.27 26.65 28.42
N GLY A 15 -62.42 26.27 27.15
CA GLY A 15 -63.62 26.57 26.37
C GLY A 15 -63.47 26.56 24.84
N ARG A 16 -62.25 26.56 24.29
CA ARG A 16 -62.06 26.46 22.82
C ARG A 16 -62.10 25.01 22.35
N THR A 17 -63.30 24.54 22.01
CA THR A 17 -63.52 23.30 21.27
C THR A 17 -63.04 23.46 19.82
N TRP A 18 -61.81 23.06 19.56
CA TRP A 18 -61.27 23.01 18.19
C TRP A 18 -62.01 21.95 17.37
N SER A 19 -62.47 22.30 16.18
CA SER A 19 -63.08 21.29 15.31
C SER A 19 -62.02 20.26 14.90
N LEU A 20 -62.38 18.97 14.93
CA LEU A 20 -61.48 17.88 14.52
C LEU A 20 -60.88 18.09 13.12
N ARG A 21 -61.59 18.82 12.24
CA ARG A 21 -61.08 19.23 10.92
C ARG A 21 -59.89 20.17 11.02
N VAL A 22 -59.96 21.19 11.87
CA VAL A 22 -58.86 22.15 12.05
C VAL A 22 -57.65 21.41 12.61
N VAL A 23 -57.84 20.58 13.65
CA VAL A 23 -56.74 19.80 14.24
C VAL A 23 -56.09 18.85 13.23
N LEU A 24 -56.88 18.09 12.45
CA LEU A 24 -56.35 17.19 11.42
C LEU A 24 -55.64 17.93 10.29
N VAL A 25 -56.19 19.06 9.82
CA VAL A 25 -55.59 19.84 8.73
C VAL A 25 -54.30 20.51 9.20
N THR A 26 -54.26 21.10 10.40
CA THR A 26 -53.03 21.71 10.92
C THR A 26 -51.95 20.68 11.22
N SER A 27 -52.29 19.53 11.80
CA SER A 27 -51.31 18.47 12.08
C SER A 27 -50.73 17.87 10.79
N LEU A 28 -51.57 17.57 9.79
CA LEU A 28 -51.12 17.02 8.51
C LEU A 28 -50.30 18.03 7.68
N LEU A 29 -50.63 19.33 7.74
CA LEU A 29 -49.83 20.38 7.09
C LEU A 29 -48.49 20.61 7.80
N LEU A 30 -48.44 20.59 9.14
CA LEU A 30 -47.18 20.67 9.87
C LEU A 30 -46.27 19.46 9.57
N LEU A 31 -46.85 18.26 9.48
CA LEU A 31 -46.13 17.03 9.17
C LEU A 31 -45.54 17.01 7.75
N SER A 32 -46.10 17.76 6.79
CA SER A 32 -45.54 17.86 5.42
C SER A 32 -44.61 19.07 5.24
N ILE A 33 -44.94 20.23 5.81
CA ILE A 33 -44.18 21.48 5.63
C ILE A 33 -42.82 21.42 6.35
N VAL A 34 -42.76 20.90 7.58
CA VAL A 34 -41.51 20.91 8.37
C VAL A 34 -40.41 20.03 7.74
N PRO A 35 -40.67 18.77 7.35
CA PRO A 35 -39.67 17.94 6.67
C PRO A 35 -39.25 18.51 5.31
N ALA A 36 -40.20 19.01 4.50
CA ALA A 36 -39.87 19.59 3.19
C ALA A 36 -39.01 20.86 3.31
N ALA A 37 -39.29 21.73 4.29
CA ALA A 37 -38.50 22.92 4.54
C ALA A 37 -37.07 22.59 5.02
N THR A 38 -36.93 21.59 5.91
CA THR A 38 -35.61 21.13 6.38
C THR A 38 -34.81 20.45 5.28
N VAL A 39 -35.42 19.58 4.46
CA VAL A 39 -34.76 18.95 3.30
C VAL A 39 -34.35 20.00 2.26
N GLY A 40 -35.22 20.95 1.92
CA GLY A 40 -34.90 22.05 1.00
C GLY A 40 -33.75 22.92 1.49
N TRP A 41 -33.71 23.24 2.79
CA TRP A 41 -32.62 24.01 3.39
C TRP A 41 -31.29 23.22 3.44
N LEU A 42 -31.33 21.94 3.80
CA LEU A 42 -30.15 21.06 3.79
C LEU A 42 -29.57 20.88 2.38
N LEU A 43 -30.42 20.67 1.37
CA LEU A 43 -29.99 20.55 -0.03
C LEU A 43 -29.38 21.87 -0.54
N TYR A 44 -29.98 23.01 -0.23
CA TYR A 44 -29.43 24.32 -0.58
C TYR A 44 -28.04 24.55 0.05
N ARG A 45 -27.90 24.25 1.34
CA ARG A 45 -26.64 24.38 2.09
C ARG A 45 -25.56 23.43 1.57
N SER A 46 -25.92 22.17 1.32
CA SER A 46 -25.00 21.15 0.81
C SER A 46 -24.48 21.49 -0.60
N ASN A 47 -25.37 21.97 -1.48
CA ASN A 47 -25.01 22.38 -2.84
C ASN A 47 -24.00 23.54 -2.83
N LEU A 48 -24.25 24.60 -2.04
CA LEU A 48 -23.32 25.73 -1.92
C LEU A 48 -21.92 25.34 -1.42
N GLN A 49 -21.82 24.46 -0.41
CA GLN A 49 -20.52 24.01 0.10
C GLN A 49 -19.80 23.09 -0.89
N SER A 50 -20.53 22.16 -1.53
CA SER A 50 -19.95 21.21 -2.47
C SER A 50 -19.40 21.89 -3.73
N VAL A 51 -20.10 22.91 -4.23
CA VAL A 51 -19.73 23.64 -5.44
C VAL A 51 -18.42 24.42 -5.28
N HIS A 52 -18.23 25.11 -4.16
CA HIS A 52 -16.99 25.85 -3.88
C HIS A 52 -15.81 24.89 -3.77
N THR A 53 -15.92 23.85 -2.94
CA THR A 53 -14.84 22.88 -2.75
C THR A 53 -14.49 22.12 -4.04
N LEU A 54 -15.47 21.85 -4.91
CA LEU A 54 -15.24 21.18 -6.18
C LEU A 54 -14.53 22.07 -7.21
N SER A 55 -14.92 23.35 -7.32
CA SER A 55 -14.26 24.27 -8.26
C SER A 55 -12.82 24.57 -7.84
N GLU A 56 -12.57 24.74 -6.53
CA GLU A 56 -11.22 24.89 -5.98
C GLU A 56 -10.34 23.69 -6.30
N LYS A 57 -10.83 22.48 -6.03
CA LYS A 57 -10.07 21.24 -6.27
C LYS A 57 -9.76 21.01 -7.75
N ILE A 58 -10.71 21.25 -8.66
CA ILE A 58 -10.49 21.06 -10.10
C ILE A 58 -9.45 22.04 -10.65
N VAL A 59 -9.51 23.32 -10.26
CA VAL A 59 -8.53 24.32 -10.72
C VAL A 59 -7.13 24.00 -10.17
N GLU A 60 -7.04 23.52 -8.93
CA GLU A 60 -5.77 23.11 -8.30
C GLU A 60 -5.17 21.84 -8.95
N ASP A 61 -6.00 20.82 -9.23
CA ASP A 61 -5.60 19.60 -9.95
C ASP A 61 -5.11 19.93 -11.37
N VAL A 62 -5.80 20.83 -12.09
CA VAL A 62 -5.36 21.33 -13.41
C VAL A 62 -4.03 22.08 -13.29
N ALA A 63 -3.89 22.98 -12.32
CA ALA A 63 -2.65 23.73 -12.12
C ALA A 63 -1.46 22.80 -11.81
N GLN A 64 -1.69 21.73 -11.04
CA GLN A 64 -0.66 20.74 -10.73
C GLN A 64 -0.26 19.91 -11.96
N ARG A 65 -1.22 19.46 -12.78
CA ARG A 65 -0.94 18.73 -14.04
C ARG A 65 -0.17 19.59 -15.04
N VAL A 66 -0.53 20.86 -15.17
CA VAL A 66 0.20 21.82 -16.02
C VAL A 66 1.64 22.01 -15.53
N LYS A 67 1.85 22.13 -14.20
CA LYS A 67 3.20 22.20 -13.62
C LYS A 67 4.03 20.98 -14.01
N THR A 68 3.55 19.77 -13.74
CA THR A 68 4.31 18.53 -14.00
C THR A 68 4.68 18.38 -15.49
N GLY A 69 3.72 18.52 -16.41
CA GLY A 69 4.00 18.37 -17.85
C GLY A 69 4.92 19.46 -18.42
N ALA A 70 4.89 20.67 -17.85
CA ALA A 70 5.80 21.73 -18.25
C ALA A 70 7.22 21.52 -17.68
N GLU A 71 7.36 21.02 -16.45
CA GLU A 71 8.65 20.64 -15.85
C GLU A 71 9.29 19.47 -16.63
N GLU A 72 8.50 18.47 -17.04
CA GLU A 72 8.93 17.36 -17.90
C GLU A 72 9.45 17.85 -19.26
N HIS A 73 8.69 18.72 -19.96
CA HIS A 73 9.14 19.25 -21.25
C HIS A 73 10.45 20.04 -21.15
N LEU A 74 10.64 20.82 -20.07
CA LEU A 74 11.89 21.56 -19.86
C LEU A 74 13.05 20.65 -19.45
N SER A 75 12.81 19.55 -18.73
CA SER A 75 13.84 18.60 -18.30
C SER A 75 14.48 17.86 -19.49
N GLN A 76 13.77 17.70 -20.61
CA GLN A 76 14.31 17.10 -21.85
C GLN A 76 15.61 17.78 -22.33
N ALA A 77 15.75 19.09 -22.10
CA ALA A 77 17.00 19.80 -22.38
C ALA A 77 18.17 19.26 -21.53
N HIS A 78 17.96 19.01 -20.24
CA HIS A 78 18.97 18.42 -19.34
C HIS A 78 19.28 16.96 -19.70
N VAL A 79 18.28 16.17 -20.10
CA VAL A 79 18.45 14.76 -20.53
C VAL A 79 19.38 14.69 -21.75
N VAL A 80 19.09 15.45 -22.81
CA VAL A 80 19.95 15.53 -24.00
C VAL A 80 21.33 16.07 -23.65
N PHE A 81 21.42 17.06 -22.76
CA PHE A 81 22.70 17.61 -22.33
C PHE A 81 23.55 16.60 -21.55
N ASN A 82 22.95 15.78 -20.68
CA ASN A 82 23.66 14.75 -19.92
C ASN A 82 24.27 13.68 -20.82
N GLY A 83 23.62 13.33 -21.93
CA GLY A 83 24.19 12.46 -22.97
C GLY A 83 25.47 13.03 -23.62
N LEU A 84 25.65 14.36 -23.58
CA LEU A 84 26.84 15.06 -24.07
C LEU A 84 27.90 15.25 -22.95
N ILE A 85 27.48 15.87 -21.83
CA ILE A 85 28.31 16.28 -20.69
C ILE A 85 27.45 16.24 -19.42
N HIS A 86 27.85 15.47 -18.40
CA HIS A 86 27.16 15.46 -17.11
C HIS A 86 27.28 16.80 -16.34
N GLU A 87 26.29 17.07 -15.50
CA GLU A 87 26.17 18.31 -14.72
C GLU A 87 27.20 18.42 -13.58
N LEU A 88 27.50 17.29 -12.92
CA LEU A 88 28.61 17.09 -11.99
C LEU A 88 29.70 16.31 -12.72
N PRO A 89 30.69 16.98 -13.34
CA PRO A 89 31.56 16.31 -14.30
C PRO A 89 32.67 15.55 -13.58
N SER A 90 32.56 14.23 -13.56
CA SER A 90 33.66 13.33 -13.21
C SER A 90 34.89 13.60 -14.10
N ALA A 91 36.09 13.19 -13.65
CA ALA A 91 37.32 13.42 -14.42
C ALA A 91 37.24 12.87 -15.86
N SER A 92 36.51 11.75 -16.07
CA SER A 92 36.23 11.17 -17.38
C SER A 92 35.23 12.00 -18.21
N ALA A 93 34.19 12.57 -17.59
CA ALA A 93 33.26 13.47 -18.26
C ALA A 93 33.93 14.77 -18.71
N VAL A 94 34.79 15.37 -17.87
CA VAL A 94 35.61 16.53 -18.24
C VAL A 94 36.52 16.18 -19.43
N ALA A 95 37.20 15.04 -19.40
CA ALA A 95 38.07 14.60 -20.49
C ALA A 95 37.30 14.41 -21.81
N ARG A 96 36.09 13.84 -21.76
CA ARG A 96 35.20 13.70 -22.93
C ARG A 96 34.79 15.07 -23.50
N ALA A 97 34.35 16.00 -22.64
CA ALA A 97 33.98 17.36 -23.05
C ALA A 97 35.15 18.10 -23.72
N ARG A 98 36.37 17.99 -23.17
CA ARG A 98 37.59 18.57 -23.78
C ARG A 98 37.91 17.95 -25.13
N ARG A 99 37.71 16.64 -25.31
CA ARG A 99 37.89 15.97 -26.60
C ARG A 99 36.91 16.51 -27.64
N LEU A 100 35.63 16.68 -27.29
CA LEU A 100 34.62 17.25 -28.19
C LEU A 100 34.93 18.69 -28.62
N ILE A 101 35.52 19.52 -27.75
CA ILE A 101 35.98 20.88 -28.13
C ILE A 101 37.19 20.83 -29.05
N ARG A 102 38.14 19.91 -28.83
CA ARG A 102 39.37 19.77 -29.63
C ARG A 102 39.17 19.01 -30.95
N GLN A 103 38.06 18.29 -31.10
CA GLN A 103 37.70 17.49 -32.29
C GLN A 103 36.23 17.78 -32.66
N PRO A 104 35.95 18.93 -33.32
CA PRO A 104 34.58 19.39 -33.59
C PRO A 104 33.74 18.41 -34.40
N GLU A 105 34.37 17.55 -35.21
CA GLU A 105 33.73 16.51 -36.02
C GLU A 105 33.01 15.48 -35.14
N LEU A 106 33.55 15.16 -33.96
CA LEU A 106 32.90 14.26 -32.99
C LEU A 106 31.68 14.92 -32.35
N PHE A 107 31.75 16.22 -32.06
CA PHE A 107 30.60 16.99 -31.60
C PHE A 107 29.50 17.02 -32.67
N GLU A 108 29.85 17.25 -33.93
CA GLU A 108 28.90 17.25 -35.04
C GLU A 108 28.16 15.91 -35.17
N GLN A 109 28.89 14.79 -35.12
CA GLN A 109 28.29 13.45 -35.16
C GLN A 109 27.29 13.24 -34.00
N THR A 110 27.65 13.64 -32.78
CA THR A 110 26.77 13.51 -31.61
C THR A 110 25.55 14.44 -31.73
N ALA A 111 25.74 15.69 -32.13
CA ALA A 111 24.67 16.66 -32.32
C ALA A 111 23.69 16.26 -33.44
N PHE A 112 24.19 15.66 -34.51
CA PHE A 112 23.39 15.16 -35.63
C PHE A 112 22.51 13.98 -35.23
N ALA A 113 23.00 13.06 -34.39
CA ALA A 113 22.20 11.98 -33.83
C ALA A 113 21.15 12.51 -32.83
N MET A 114 21.58 13.29 -31.83
CA MET A 114 20.72 13.77 -30.75
C MET A 114 19.57 14.68 -31.24
N THR A 115 19.84 15.64 -32.15
CA THR A 115 18.78 16.53 -32.71
C THR A 115 17.75 15.79 -33.57
N ARG A 116 18.07 14.58 -34.05
CA ARG A 116 17.12 13.71 -34.77
C ARG A 116 16.34 12.79 -33.83
N MET A 117 17.00 12.26 -32.79
CA MET A 117 16.36 11.41 -31.78
C MET A 117 15.45 12.19 -30.83
N THR A 118 15.67 13.50 -30.64
CA THR A 118 14.87 14.33 -29.72
C THR A 118 14.29 15.57 -30.41
N PRO A 119 13.12 15.46 -31.08
CA PRO A 119 12.51 16.56 -31.84
C PRO A 119 12.22 17.85 -31.04
N SER A 120 12.14 17.76 -29.71
CA SER A 120 11.94 18.93 -28.84
C SER A 120 13.22 19.77 -28.62
N VAL A 121 14.39 19.18 -28.91
CA VAL A 121 15.71 19.84 -28.91
C VAL A 121 16.20 19.95 -30.36
N PRO A 122 15.62 20.85 -31.19
CA PRO A 122 15.93 20.91 -32.62
C PRO A 122 17.35 21.39 -32.91
N ARG A 123 18.08 21.99 -31.95
CA ARG A 123 19.40 22.56 -32.19
C ARG A 123 20.38 22.29 -31.05
N MET A 124 21.60 21.90 -31.40
CA MET A 124 22.75 21.80 -30.50
C MET A 124 23.95 22.52 -31.10
N TYR A 125 24.73 23.23 -30.28
CA TYR A 125 25.89 23.99 -30.73
C TYR A 125 26.99 24.15 -29.67
N LEU A 126 28.19 24.43 -30.16
CA LEU A 126 29.40 24.71 -29.41
C LEU A 126 29.97 26.07 -29.88
N GLY A 127 30.41 26.88 -28.93
CA GLY A 127 31.30 28.02 -29.20
C GLY A 127 32.58 27.89 -28.38
N THR A 128 33.73 28.19 -29.00
CA THR A 128 35.03 28.14 -28.32
C THR A 128 35.45 29.51 -27.80
N TYR A 129 36.39 29.54 -26.86
CA TYR A 129 36.97 30.80 -26.35
C TYR A 129 37.66 31.65 -27.44
N ARG A 130 38.07 31.02 -28.55
CA ARG A 130 38.66 31.67 -29.74
C ARG A 130 37.61 32.34 -30.64
N GLY A 131 36.32 32.07 -30.40
CA GLY A 131 35.20 32.59 -31.20
C GLY A 131 34.78 31.68 -32.35
N GLU A 132 35.32 30.46 -32.45
CA GLU A 132 34.81 29.46 -33.41
C GLU A 132 33.41 29.02 -32.98
N PHE A 133 32.58 28.62 -33.94
CA PHE A 133 31.22 28.14 -33.70
C PHE A 133 30.92 26.94 -34.60
N LEU A 134 30.25 25.94 -34.04
CA LEU A 134 29.71 24.80 -34.77
C LEU A 134 28.34 24.47 -34.18
N GLY A 135 27.31 24.38 -35.02
CA GLY A 135 25.96 24.05 -34.59
C GLY A 135 25.19 23.24 -35.61
N VAL A 136 24.44 22.25 -35.15
CA VAL A 136 23.55 21.41 -35.95
C VAL A 136 22.11 21.74 -35.56
N GLU A 137 21.25 21.97 -36.55
CA GLU A 137 19.82 22.29 -36.41
C GLU A 137 19.02 21.33 -37.30
N THR A 138 18.01 20.64 -36.76
CA THR A 138 17.10 19.80 -37.54
C THR A 138 15.76 20.51 -37.66
N LEU A 139 15.35 20.86 -38.89
CA LEU A 139 14.12 21.60 -39.14
C LEU A 139 12.93 20.66 -39.26
N THR A 140 12.00 20.73 -38.31
CA THR A 140 10.80 19.87 -38.25
C THR A 140 9.75 20.14 -39.33
N GLN A 141 9.96 21.15 -40.19
CA GLN A 141 9.05 21.53 -41.27
C GLN A 141 9.55 21.20 -42.68
N ASP A 142 10.80 20.73 -42.84
CA ASP A 142 11.31 20.37 -44.15
C ASP A 142 11.07 18.87 -44.44
N ALA A 143 10.28 18.60 -45.48
CA ALA A 143 9.95 17.24 -45.92
C ALA A 143 11.18 16.45 -46.41
N SER A 144 12.32 17.11 -46.60
CA SER A 144 13.61 16.49 -46.92
C SER A 144 14.24 15.72 -45.76
N GLY A 145 13.88 16.04 -44.51
CA GLY A 145 14.56 15.51 -43.32
C GLY A 145 16.05 15.85 -43.22
N GLN A 146 16.53 16.87 -43.95
CA GLN A 146 17.92 17.32 -43.88
C GLN A 146 18.20 18.13 -42.62
N SER A 147 19.41 18.00 -42.07
CA SER A 147 19.87 18.81 -40.95
C SER A 147 20.73 19.95 -41.46
N HIS A 148 20.60 21.14 -40.87
CA HIS A 148 21.40 22.32 -41.20
C HIS A 148 22.62 22.39 -40.28
N VAL A 149 23.82 22.43 -40.87
CA VAL A 149 25.07 22.65 -40.14
C VAL A 149 25.52 24.09 -40.33
N SER A 150 25.86 24.75 -39.23
CA SER A 150 26.23 26.16 -39.16
C SER A 150 27.62 26.30 -38.54
N VAL A 151 28.56 26.90 -39.26
CA VAL A 151 29.99 26.94 -38.92
C VAL A 151 30.54 28.36 -38.97
N ARG A 152 31.41 28.72 -38.04
CA ARG A 152 32.25 29.93 -38.07
C ARG A 152 33.67 29.58 -37.63
N GLN A 153 34.66 30.00 -38.40
CA GLN A 153 36.08 29.93 -38.07
C GLN A 153 36.58 31.23 -37.43
N GLN A 154 37.71 31.16 -36.71
CA GLN A 154 38.31 32.35 -36.08
C GLN A 154 38.61 33.45 -37.11
N GLY A 155 38.04 34.63 -36.90
CA GLY A 155 38.20 35.79 -37.79
C GLY A 155 37.12 35.96 -38.88
N GLU A 156 36.20 35.00 -39.06
CA GLU A 156 35.05 35.17 -39.95
C GLU A 156 34.01 36.14 -39.37
N ALA A 157 33.35 36.95 -40.20
CA ALA A 157 32.33 37.90 -39.75
C ALA A 157 30.99 37.21 -39.39
N GLY A 158 30.51 36.28 -40.22
CA GLY A 158 29.22 35.61 -40.04
C GLY A 158 29.34 34.09 -40.06
N ARG A 159 28.24 33.38 -39.75
CA ARG A 159 28.15 31.93 -39.88
C ARG A 159 27.89 31.52 -41.33
N ARG A 160 28.52 30.44 -41.77
CA ARG A 160 28.24 29.73 -43.02
C ARG A 160 27.29 28.57 -42.73
N TYR A 161 26.24 28.43 -43.54
CA TYR A 161 25.22 27.40 -43.40
C TYR A 161 25.33 26.36 -44.52
N PHE A 162 25.04 25.11 -44.20
CA PHE A 162 25.07 23.97 -45.11
C PHE A 162 23.86 23.08 -44.83
N ALA A 163 23.20 22.59 -45.87
CA ALA A 163 22.30 21.45 -45.74
C ALA A 163 23.14 20.17 -45.76
N ALA A 164 22.85 19.25 -44.85
CA ALA A 164 23.65 18.05 -44.63
C ALA A 164 22.77 16.81 -44.47
N GLY A 165 23.00 15.79 -45.31
CA GLY A 165 22.36 14.48 -45.21
C GLY A 165 22.98 13.56 -44.16
N HIS A 166 24.25 13.80 -43.81
CA HIS A 166 25.02 13.08 -42.79
C HIS A 166 26.06 14.01 -42.14
N PRO A 167 26.67 13.64 -40.99
CA PRO A 167 27.75 14.42 -40.39
C PRO A 167 28.89 14.68 -41.39
N THR A 168 29.51 15.86 -41.30
CA THR A 168 30.58 16.38 -42.18
C THR A 168 30.17 16.66 -43.64
N ASP A 169 28.92 16.42 -44.04
CA ASP A 169 28.42 16.84 -45.36
C ASP A 169 28.41 18.38 -45.46
N ARG A 170 28.97 18.89 -46.56
CA ARG A 170 29.08 20.31 -46.90
C ARG A 170 28.80 20.57 -48.38
N SER A 171 28.22 19.60 -49.08
CA SER A 171 28.01 19.64 -50.53
C SER A 171 27.02 20.74 -50.96
N GLN A 172 26.01 21.02 -50.13
CA GLN A 172 24.98 22.03 -50.37
C GLN A 172 25.14 23.21 -49.40
N ARG A 173 25.72 24.31 -49.88
CA ARG A 173 25.83 25.56 -49.12
C ARG A 173 24.52 26.35 -49.19
N LEU A 174 24.09 26.86 -48.03
CA LEU A 174 22.95 27.78 -47.88
C LEU A 174 23.44 29.24 -47.75
N ASP A 175 22.51 30.19 -47.77
CA ASP A 175 22.83 31.61 -47.63
C ASP A 175 23.64 31.93 -46.36
N THR A 176 24.53 32.91 -46.47
CA THR A 176 25.49 33.25 -45.41
C THR A 176 24.97 34.42 -44.58
N GLU A 177 25.13 34.36 -43.25
CA GLU A 177 24.68 35.44 -42.36
C GLU A 177 25.39 36.75 -42.69
N THR A 178 24.63 37.80 -42.97
CA THR A 178 25.14 39.16 -43.24
C THR A 178 25.45 39.92 -41.95
N GLU A 179 24.90 39.51 -40.81
CA GLU A 179 25.20 40.07 -39.50
C GLU A 179 26.48 39.49 -38.88
N ASN A 180 27.18 40.31 -38.10
CA ASN A 180 28.37 39.87 -37.37
C ASN A 180 27.99 38.90 -36.23
N TYR A 181 28.35 37.62 -36.38
CA TYR A 181 28.07 36.58 -35.39
C TYR A 181 29.29 36.28 -34.53
N GLU A 182 29.37 36.91 -33.37
CA GLU A 182 30.36 36.58 -32.34
C GLU A 182 29.68 35.76 -31.21
N PRO A 183 29.93 34.43 -31.09
CA PRO A 183 29.27 33.58 -30.10
C PRO A 183 29.46 34.06 -28.66
N ARG A 184 30.64 34.62 -28.32
CA ARG A 184 30.96 35.10 -26.95
C ARG A 184 30.10 36.29 -26.50
N ASN A 185 29.48 37.00 -27.45
CA ASN A 185 28.57 38.13 -27.18
C ASN A 185 27.09 37.71 -27.14
N ARG A 186 26.77 36.43 -27.31
CA ARG A 186 25.39 35.93 -27.30
C ARG A 186 24.97 35.51 -25.89
N ALA A 187 23.69 35.68 -25.58
CA ALA A 187 23.14 35.45 -24.24
C ALA A 187 23.43 34.06 -23.65
N TRP A 188 23.46 33.02 -24.49
CA TRP A 188 23.79 31.65 -24.07
C TRP A 188 25.23 31.47 -23.59
N TYR A 189 26.19 32.10 -24.28
CA TYR A 189 27.61 32.04 -23.89
C TYR A 189 27.85 32.87 -22.62
N GLN A 190 27.25 34.06 -22.56
CA GLN A 190 27.37 34.96 -21.41
C GLN A 190 26.69 34.38 -20.15
N ALA A 191 25.50 33.78 -20.26
CA ALA A 191 24.81 33.14 -19.14
C ALA A 191 25.65 31.99 -18.56
N ALA A 192 26.12 31.06 -19.41
CA ALA A 192 26.97 29.94 -18.98
C ALA A 192 28.25 30.42 -18.28
N MET A 193 28.90 31.48 -18.78
CA MET A 193 30.09 32.08 -18.15
C MET A 193 29.79 32.80 -16.85
N LEU A 194 28.65 33.49 -16.74
CA LEU A 194 28.23 34.23 -15.55
C LEU A 194 27.89 33.29 -14.39
N TYR A 195 27.09 32.25 -14.65
CA TYR A 195 26.68 31.27 -13.65
C TYR A 195 27.76 30.21 -13.35
N LYS A 196 28.84 30.15 -14.14
CA LYS A 196 29.94 29.17 -14.02
C LYS A 196 29.50 27.71 -13.98
N GLY A 197 28.34 27.42 -14.56
CA GLY A 197 27.65 26.13 -14.50
C GLY A 197 26.56 26.05 -15.55
N ARG A 198 25.80 24.97 -15.52
CA ARG A 198 24.66 24.76 -16.42
C ARG A 198 23.56 25.78 -16.09
N ALA A 199 23.08 26.53 -17.08
CA ALA A 199 22.06 27.55 -16.90
C ALA A 199 21.20 27.75 -18.16
N PHE A 200 19.92 28.05 -17.95
CA PHE A 200 19.03 28.51 -19.02
C PHE A 200 19.23 30.01 -19.32
N THR A 201 19.01 30.39 -20.57
CA THR A 201 18.92 31.80 -20.99
C THR A 201 17.52 32.39 -20.75
N PRO A 202 17.38 33.72 -20.79
CA PRO A 202 16.09 34.35 -21.06
C PRO A 202 15.44 33.79 -22.33
N VAL A 203 14.11 33.70 -22.33
CA VAL A 203 13.32 33.24 -23.48
C VAL A 203 13.43 34.25 -24.62
N SER A 204 13.76 33.77 -25.82
CA SER A 204 13.96 34.60 -27.02
C SER A 204 13.11 34.11 -28.20
N PRO A 205 12.69 35.01 -29.10
CA PRO A 205 12.03 34.61 -30.33
C PRO A 205 13.05 34.07 -31.33
N SER A 206 12.64 33.02 -32.01
CA SER A 206 13.33 32.39 -33.12
C SER A 206 13.13 33.18 -34.41
N LEU A 207 14.23 33.51 -35.10
CA LEU A 207 14.17 34.21 -36.40
C LEU A 207 13.70 33.28 -37.54
N SER A 208 13.89 31.96 -37.43
CA SER A 208 13.60 31.00 -38.50
C SER A 208 12.15 30.54 -38.55
N ASP A 209 11.56 30.17 -37.40
CA ASP A 209 10.19 29.60 -37.30
C ASP A 209 9.18 30.51 -36.56
N LYS A 210 9.63 31.72 -36.15
CA LYS A 210 8.88 32.70 -35.35
C LYS A 210 8.31 32.16 -34.02
N GLN A 211 8.83 31.04 -33.51
CA GLN A 211 8.47 30.46 -32.21
C GLN A 211 9.28 31.05 -31.06
N LEU A 212 8.84 30.83 -29.81
CA LEU A 212 9.69 31.07 -28.64
C LEU A 212 10.62 29.87 -28.41
N ARG A 213 11.90 30.16 -28.14
CA ARG A 213 12.92 29.19 -27.73
C ARG A 213 13.56 29.59 -26.41
N ILE A 214 14.07 28.60 -25.68
CA ILE A 214 14.98 28.80 -24.55
C ILE A 214 16.25 27.97 -24.79
N THR A 215 17.41 28.50 -24.40
CA THR A 215 18.67 27.79 -24.56
C THR A 215 19.18 27.33 -23.20
N LEU A 216 19.52 26.06 -23.07
CA LEU A 216 20.30 25.53 -21.94
C LEU A 216 21.76 25.51 -22.34
N ALA A 217 22.64 26.12 -21.54
CA ALA A 217 24.07 26.24 -21.85
C ALA A 217 24.95 25.83 -20.66
N GLN A 218 26.10 25.21 -20.93
CA GLN A 218 27.07 24.75 -19.91
C GLN A 218 28.51 25.11 -20.33
N PRO A 219 29.30 25.76 -19.46
CA PRO A 219 30.69 26.07 -19.71
C PRO A 219 31.58 24.82 -19.52
N VAL A 220 32.72 24.79 -20.21
CA VAL A 220 33.76 23.77 -20.01
C VAL A 220 35.10 24.45 -19.78
N TYR A 221 35.83 24.01 -18.74
CA TYR A 221 37.10 24.58 -18.30
C TYR A 221 38.27 23.58 -18.50
N ASP A 222 39.47 24.09 -18.80
CA ASP A 222 40.71 23.31 -18.79
C ASP A 222 41.25 23.10 -17.37
N LEU A 223 42.32 22.31 -17.20
CA LEU A 223 42.91 21.99 -15.88
C LEU A 223 43.33 23.25 -15.13
N ASP A 224 43.81 24.26 -15.85
CA ASP A 224 44.28 25.53 -15.31
C ASP A 224 43.14 26.53 -15.00
N GLY A 225 41.88 26.08 -15.07
CA GLY A 225 40.68 26.89 -14.81
C GLY A 225 40.26 27.82 -15.97
N GLY A 226 41.01 27.87 -17.07
CA GLY A 226 40.66 28.64 -18.26
C GLY A 226 39.44 28.08 -19.00
N ALA A 227 38.51 28.94 -19.43
CA ALA A 227 37.34 28.51 -20.20
C ALA A 227 37.75 28.07 -21.63
N LEU A 228 37.38 26.85 -22.00
CA LEU A 228 37.61 26.28 -23.34
C LEU A 228 36.47 26.59 -24.31
N GLY A 229 35.24 26.64 -23.80
CA GLY A 229 34.06 26.92 -24.60
C GLY A 229 32.76 26.73 -23.81
N VAL A 230 31.65 26.89 -24.52
CA VAL A 230 30.30 26.67 -24.01
C VAL A 230 29.57 25.78 -25.00
N PHE A 231 28.99 24.70 -24.50
CA PHE A 231 28.00 23.91 -25.22
C PHE A 231 26.62 24.46 -24.91
N ALA A 232 25.71 24.41 -25.88
CA ALA A 232 24.36 24.92 -25.75
C ALA A 232 23.37 24.10 -26.59
N VAL A 233 22.13 24.00 -26.11
CA VAL A 233 21.02 23.35 -26.81
C VAL A 233 19.79 24.24 -26.75
N ASP A 234 19.07 24.38 -27.86
CA ASP A 234 17.81 25.12 -27.90
C ASP A 234 16.63 24.15 -27.72
N LEU A 235 15.71 24.51 -26.83
CA LEU A 235 14.43 23.85 -26.61
C LEU A 235 13.30 24.73 -27.17
N GLN A 236 12.43 24.15 -28.00
CA GLN A 236 11.23 24.84 -28.50
C GLN A 236 10.13 24.90 -27.42
N LEU A 237 9.53 26.08 -27.23
CA LEU A 237 8.45 26.28 -26.26
C LEU A 237 7.04 26.14 -26.88
N LYS A 238 6.96 25.89 -28.20
CA LYS A 238 5.70 25.60 -28.91
C LYS A 238 4.94 24.44 -28.28
N ARG A 239 5.63 23.36 -27.93
CA ARG A 239 5.06 22.15 -27.28
C ARG A 239 4.40 22.44 -25.93
N LEU A 240 4.88 23.43 -25.17
CA LEU A 240 4.20 23.89 -23.94
C LEU A 240 2.83 24.53 -24.26
N SER A 241 2.73 25.29 -25.35
CA SER A 241 1.45 25.90 -25.76
C SER A 241 0.50 24.87 -26.34
N GLU A 242 1.00 23.90 -27.12
CA GLU A 242 0.21 22.77 -27.63
C GLU A 242 -0.31 21.89 -26.48
N MET A 243 0.52 21.60 -25.48
CA MET A 243 0.12 20.92 -24.25
C MET A 243 -0.98 21.69 -23.51
N LEU A 244 -0.78 23.00 -23.28
CA LEU A 244 -1.79 23.85 -22.64
C LEU A 244 -3.11 23.92 -23.42
N GLN A 245 -3.06 23.92 -24.76
CA GLN A 245 -4.23 23.91 -25.65
C GLN A 245 -4.96 22.55 -25.66
N GLY A 246 -4.24 21.45 -25.47
CA GLY A 246 -4.82 20.11 -25.33
C GLY A 246 -5.57 19.87 -24.02
N MET A 247 -5.32 20.69 -22.98
CA MET A 247 -5.99 20.55 -21.68
C MET A 247 -7.37 21.21 -21.66
N ARG A 248 -8.40 20.42 -21.35
CA ARG A 248 -9.75 20.93 -21.04
C ARG A 248 -9.80 21.49 -19.62
N ILE A 249 -9.45 22.77 -19.46
CA ILE A 249 -9.52 23.51 -18.19
C ILE A 249 -10.98 23.72 -17.78
N SER A 250 -11.74 24.40 -18.64
CA SER A 250 -13.20 24.57 -18.59
C SER A 250 -13.67 25.05 -19.98
N PRO A 251 -14.97 25.14 -20.29
CA PRO A 251 -15.47 25.66 -21.57
C PRO A 251 -14.91 27.03 -21.99
N ARG A 252 -14.57 27.90 -21.03
CA ARG A 252 -14.01 29.25 -21.29
C ARG A 252 -12.64 29.48 -20.65
N GLY A 253 -12.15 28.57 -19.82
CA GLY A 253 -10.93 28.73 -19.03
C GLY A 253 -9.66 28.88 -19.85
N ALA A 254 -8.65 29.52 -19.26
CA ALA A 254 -7.34 29.74 -19.86
C ALA A 254 -6.21 29.50 -18.87
N ALA A 255 -5.10 28.96 -19.34
CA ALA A 255 -3.85 28.86 -18.59
C ALA A 255 -2.69 29.45 -19.39
N PHE A 256 -1.76 30.12 -18.73
CA PHE A 256 -0.60 30.72 -19.38
C PHE A 256 0.61 30.77 -18.43
N LEU A 257 1.79 30.62 -19.03
CA LEU A 257 3.09 30.73 -18.35
C LEU A 257 3.68 32.13 -18.58
N LEU A 258 4.17 32.73 -17.49
CA LEU A 258 4.89 33.99 -17.47
C LEU A 258 6.35 33.77 -17.07
N ASP A 259 7.26 34.57 -17.63
CA ASP A 259 8.62 34.66 -17.11
C ASP A 259 8.78 35.73 -16.02
N GLU A 260 9.99 35.85 -15.48
CA GLU A 260 10.36 36.82 -14.44
C GLU A 260 10.15 38.30 -14.85
N GLN A 261 9.98 38.56 -16.14
CA GLN A 261 9.77 39.90 -16.71
C GLN A 261 8.29 40.17 -17.06
N GLY A 262 7.41 39.19 -16.83
CA GLY A 262 5.97 39.28 -17.09
C GLY A 262 5.58 39.09 -18.57
N PHE A 263 6.46 38.53 -19.40
CA PHE A 263 6.14 38.17 -20.79
C PHE A 263 5.58 36.76 -20.86
N VAL A 264 4.68 36.52 -21.82
CA VAL A 264 4.11 35.20 -22.05
C VAL A 264 5.19 34.27 -22.61
N VAL A 265 5.20 33.04 -22.09
CA VAL A 265 6.09 31.95 -22.49
C VAL A 265 5.31 30.86 -23.22
N ALA A 266 4.11 30.55 -22.73
CA ALA A 266 3.16 29.63 -23.35
C ALA A 266 1.73 30.01 -22.96
N SER A 267 0.74 29.65 -23.78
CA SER A 267 -0.69 29.92 -23.52
C SER A 267 -1.57 28.78 -24.03
N SER A 268 -2.65 28.48 -23.30
CA SER A 268 -3.77 27.64 -23.77
C SER A 268 -4.64 28.36 -24.80
N THR A 269 -4.44 29.66 -25.03
CA THR A 269 -5.09 30.42 -26.09
C THR A 269 -4.30 30.32 -27.39
N SER A 270 -4.99 30.43 -28.53
CA SER A 270 -4.37 30.50 -29.86
C SER A 270 -3.82 31.90 -30.20
N ASP A 271 -3.50 32.72 -29.19
CA ASP A 271 -2.90 34.03 -29.40
C ASP A 271 -1.42 33.88 -29.82
N PRO A 272 -0.94 34.63 -30.82
CA PRO A 272 0.46 34.61 -31.19
C PRO A 272 1.33 35.21 -30.06
N LEU A 273 2.30 34.45 -29.57
CA LEU A 273 3.17 34.84 -28.45
C LEU A 273 4.22 35.90 -28.83
N VAL A 274 4.42 36.11 -30.13
CA VAL A 274 5.38 37.04 -30.72
C VAL A 274 4.62 38.05 -31.59
N ALA A 275 5.15 39.26 -31.71
CA ALA A 275 4.71 40.28 -32.66
C ALA A 275 5.91 40.73 -33.50
N GLU A 276 5.67 41.10 -34.76
CA GLU A 276 6.71 41.70 -35.60
C GLU A 276 6.54 43.22 -35.59
N VAL A 277 7.50 43.92 -35.00
CA VAL A 277 7.49 45.37 -34.79
C VAL A 277 8.73 45.95 -35.46
N LYS A 278 8.54 46.78 -36.48
CA LYS A 278 9.64 47.40 -37.27
C LYS A 278 10.68 46.40 -37.82
N GLY A 279 10.24 45.17 -38.15
CA GLY A 279 11.10 44.10 -38.66
C GLY A 279 11.86 43.31 -37.57
N GLN A 280 11.62 43.59 -36.29
CA GLN A 280 12.12 42.78 -35.17
C GLN A 280 10.99 41.97 -34.54
N LEU A 281 11.32 40.77 -34.05
CA LEU A 281 10.38 39.92 -33.31
C LEU A 281 10.40 40.32 -31.83
N GLU A 282 9.28 40.83 -31.32
CA GLU A 282 9.06 41.20 -29.92
C GLU A 282 8.14 40.19 -29.22
N ARG A 283 8.41 39.92 -27.94
CA ARG A 283 7.60 39.02 -27.10
C ARG A 283 6.39 39.75 -26.52
N ARG A 284 5.25 39.07 -26.43
CA ARG A 284 3.99 39.68 -25.92
C ARG A 284 3.79 39.55 -24.41
N ARG A 285 3.02 40.48 -23.86
CA ARG A 285 2.50 40.46 -22.49
C ARG A 285 1.01 40.07 -22.47
N PRO A 286 0.46 39.51 -21.37
CA PRO A 286 -0.95 39.10 -21.29
C PRO A 286 -1.97 40.20 -21.62
N LEU A 287 -1.67 41.47 -21.30
CA LEU A 287 -2.51 42.62 -21.66
C LEU A 287 -2.74 42.78 -23.19
N GLN A 288 -1.87 42.18 -24.01
CA GLN A 288 -1.94 42.18 -25.48
C GLN A 288 -2.64 40.94 -26.06
N SER A 289 -3.17 40.05 -25.21
CA SER A 289 -3.99 38.89 -25.61
C SER A 289 -5.36 39.33 -26.12
N ARG A 290 -5.91 38.60 -27.11
CA ARG A 290 -7.29 38.81 -27.56
C ARG A 290 -8.30 38.22 -26.57
N ASN A 291 -7.90 37.22 -25.79
CA ASN A 291 -8.76 36.59 -24.78
C ASN A 291 -8.98 37.55 -23.60
N ALA A 292 -10.25 37.76 -23.22
CA ALA A 292 -10.62 38.62 -22.09
C ALA A 292 -10.17 38.03 -20.74
N ILE A 293 -10.22 36.70 -20.58
CA ILE A 293 -9.86 36.01 -19.32
C ILE A 293 -8.36 36.14 -19.04
N VAL A 294 -7.51 36.02 -20.06
CA VAL A 294 -6.05 36.21 -19.92
C VAL A 294 -5.72 37.65 -19.49
N ARG A 295 -6.43 38.65 -20.03
CA ARG A 295 -6.27 40.06 -19.65
C ARG A 295 -6.73 40.31 -18.21
N SER A 296 -7.96 39.94 -17.86
CA SER A 296 -8.52 40.16 -16.53
C SER A 296 -7.79 39.37 -15.42
N ALA A 297 -7.34 38.15 -15.71
CA ALA A 297 -6.52 37.39 -14.78
C ALA A 297 -5.16 38.07 -14.52
N TYR A 298 -4.53 38.61 -15.57
CA TYR A 298 -3.25 39.31 -15.43
C TYR A 298 -3.37 40.64 -14.69
N GLU A 299 -4.43 41.42 -14.95
CA GLU A 299 -4.69 42.71 -14.27
C GLU A 299 -4.76 42.55 -12.74
N GLU A 300 -5.36 41.45 -12.26
CA GLU A 300 -5.45 41.16 -10.82
C GLU A 300 -4.11 40.71 -10.19
N ILE A 301 -3.31 39.89 -10.89
CA ILE A 301 -2.07 39.33 -10.34
C ILE A 301 -0.85 40.24 -10.53
N ALA A 302 -0.88 41.19 -11.47
CA ALA A 302 0.26 42.07 -11.78
C ALA A 302 0.84 42.81 -10.55
N PRO A 303 0.04 43.34 -9.60
CA PRO A 303 0.57 43.95 -8.37
C PRO A 303 1.28 42.95 -7.44
N SER A 304 0.93 41.67 -7.53
CA SER A 304 1.51 40.60 -6.72
C SER A 304 2.84 40.13 -7.32
N LEU A 305 2.89 39.91 -8.64
CA LEU A 305 4.11 39.51 -9.37
C LEU A 305 5.30 40.45 -9.09
N GLY A 306 5.06 41.77 -9.01
CA GLY A 306 6.11 42.75 -8.71
C GLY A 306 6.72 42.63 -7.30
N LYS A 307 5.91 42.32 -6.28
CA LYS A 307 6.38 42.17 -4.89
C LYS A 307 7.13 40.85 -4.65
N THR A 308 6.88 39.85 -5.51
CA THR A 308 7.46 38.49 -5.43
C THR A 308 8.87 38.41 -6.04
N LEU A 309 9.44 39.55 -6.48
CA LEU A 309 10.80 39.67 -6.98
C LEU A 309 11.82 40.12 -5.92
N GLU A 310 11.39 40.77 -4.84
CA GLU A 310 12.28 41.35 -3.81
C GLU A 310 12.44 40.49 -2.54
N SER A 311 11.55 39.54 -2.27
CA SER A 311 11.58 38.70 -1.07
C SER A 311 11.81 37.22 -1.39
N SER A 312 12.93 36.68 -0.88
CA SER A 312 13.37 35.30 -1.09
C SER A 312 12.69 34.26 -0.18
N VAL A 313 11.71 34.66 0.63
CA VAL A 313 11.30 33.89 1.82
C VAL A 313 9.94 33.18 1.69
N GLN A 314 9.00 33.62 0.84
CA GLN A 314 7.73 32.90 0.62
C GLN A 314 7.01 33.33 -0.67
N ARG A 315 7.09 32.50 -1.72
CA ARG A 315 6.27 32.64 -2.94
C ARG A 315 4.96 31.87 -2.77
N VAL A 316 4.03 32.45 -2.02
CA VAL A 316 2.76 31.81 -1.65
C VAL A 316 1.87 31.62 -2.89
N SER A 317 1.51 30.37 -3.18
CA SER A 317 0.44 30.04 -4.13
C SER A 317 -0.90 30.50 -3.57
N PHE A 318 -1.66 31.26 -4.34
CA PHE A 318 -3.00 31.71 -3.94
C PHE A 318 -4.03 31.46 -5.03
N LEU A 319 -5.23 31.10 -4.59
CA LEU A 319 -6.46 31.19 -5.34
C LEU A 319 -7.15 32.51 -4.98
N ARG A 320 -7.61 33.28 -5.97
CA ARG A 320 -8.42 34.47 -5.76
C ARG A 320 -9.65 34.45 -6.67
N ARG A 321 -10.80 34.80 -6.10
CA ARG A 321 -12.06 35.04 -6.81
C ARG A 321 -12.14 36.52 -7.19
N VAL A 322 -12.30 36.81 -8.48
CA VAL A 322 -12.22 38.16 -9.07
C VAL A 322 -13.55 38.46 -9.77
N PRO A 323 -14.20 39.62 -9.54
CA PRO A 323 -15.44 39.96 -10.24
C PRO A 323 -15.19 40.20 -11.74
N MET A 324 -15.98 39.57 -12.61
CA MET A 324 -15.88 39.68 -14.08
C MET A 324 -17.28 39.84 -14.70
N GLY A 325 -17.84 41.05 -14.61
CA GLY A 325 -19.21 41.33 -15.06
C GLY A 325 -20.25 40.69 -14.13
N ASP A 326 -21.17 39.91 -14.69
CA ASP A 326 -22.19 39.14 -13.94
C ASP A 326 -21.66 37.81 -13.36
N ASP A 327 -20.38 37.50 -13.57
CA ASP A 327 -19.72 36.24 -13.20
C ASP A 327 -18.48 36.52 -12.33
N ALA A 328 -17.91 35.48 -11.74
CA ALA A 328 -16.64 35.56 -11.02
C ALA A 328 -15.58 34.69 -11.70
N LEU A 329 -14.39 35.25 -11.88
CA LEU A 329 -13.23 34.54 -12.40
C LEU A 329 -12.42 33.98 -11.23
N MET A 330 -12.19 32.67 -11.20
CA MET A 330 -11.26 32.06 -10.27
C MET A 330 -9.86 32.05 -10.88
N VAL A 331 -8.89 32.66 -10.21
CA VAL A 331 -7.50 32.79 -10.69
C VAL A 331 -6.55 32.15 -9.68
N THR A 332 -5.75 31.20 -10.14
CA THR A 332 -4.67 30.56 -9.38
C THR A 332 -3.32 31.00 -9.92
N LEU A 333 -2.41 31.40 -9.02
CA LEU A 333 -1.02 31.70 -9.33
C LEU A 333 -0.09 30.70 -8.61
N LYS A 334 0.79 30.03 -9.34
CA LYS A 334 1.84 29.15 -8.79
C LYS A 334 3.23 29.50 -9.35
N PRO A 335 4.30 29.49 -8.53
CA PRO A 335 5.67 29.58 -9.03
C PRO A 335 6.01 28.32 -9.84
N PHE A 336 6.85 28.49 -10.86
CA PHE A 336 7.17 27.44 -11.84
C PHE A 336 8.65 27.48 -12.26
N GLY A 337 9.24 26.30 -12.45
CA GLY A 337 10.60 26.16 -13.01
C GLY A 337 11.76 26.40 -12.04
N GLU A 338 11.51 26.63 -10.75
CA GLU A 338 12.55 27.00 -9.77
C GLU A 338 13.61 25.90 -9.60
N ASN A 339 13.20 24.62 -9.64
CA ASN A 339 14.10 23.46 -9.65
C ASN A 339 15.02 23.40 -10.88
N LEU A 340 14.69 24.12 -11.95
CA LEU A 340 15.43 24.23 -13.19
C LEU A 340 16.18 25.59 -13.30
N GLY A 341 16.24 26.36 -12.21
CA GLY A 341 16.84 27.70 -12.18
C GLY A 341 16.01 28.79 -12.87
N LEU A 342 14.76 28.50 -13.25
CA LEU A 342 13.85 29.44 -13.91
C LEU A 342 12.91 30.09 -12.88
N ARG A 343 12.60 31.37 -13.09
CA ARG A 343 11.71 32.16 -12.23
C ARG A 343 10.40 32.46 -12.94
N TRP A 344 9.68 31.41 -13.33
CA TRP A 344 8.43 31.54 -14.07
C TRP A 344 7.23 31.47 -13.14
N SER A 345 6.04 31.77 -13.67
CA SER A 345 4.78 31.67 -12.94
C SER A 345 3.69 31.12 -13.84
N LEU A 346 2.98 30.11 -13.34
CA LEU A 346 1.78 29.57 -13.96
C LEU A 346 0.56 30.32 -13.45
N VAL A 347 -0.26 30.78 -14.39
CA VAL A 347 -1.58 31.35 -14.15
C VAL A 347 -2.63 30.43 -14.74
N VAL A 348 -3.61 30.01 -13.94
CA VAL A 348 -4.81 29.29 -14.41
C VAL A 348 -6.03 30.13 -14.03
N ALA A 349 -6.91 30.41 -14.98
CA ALA A 349 -8.08 31.25 -14.79
C ALA A 349 -9.32 30.65 -15.45
N ALA A 350 -10.41 30.47 -14.71
CA ALA A 350 -11.66 29.91 -15.22
C ALA A 350 -12.89 30.62 -14.60
N PRO A 351 -13.97 30.88 -15.37
CA PRO A 351 -15.20 31.45 -14.81
C PRO A 351 -15.91 30.46 -13.88
N GLU A 352 -16.54 30.96 -12.83
CA GLU A 352 -17.29 30.14 -11.87
C GLU A 352 -18.57 29.57 -12.50
N SER A 353 -19.23 30.31 -13.40
CA SER A 353 -20.40 29.80 -14.13
C SER A 353 -20.16 28.47 -14.88
N ASP A 354 -18.94 28.26 -15.41
CA ASP A 354 -18.55 27.03 -16.11
C ASP A 354 -18.66 25.77 -15.23
N PHE A 355 -18.53 25.91 -13.90
CA PHE A 355 -18.63 24.80 -12.93
C PHE A 355 -20.00 24.73 -12.24
N THR A 356 -20.76 25.84 -12.22
CA THR A 356 -21.98 25.96 -11.40
C THR A 356 -23.30 25.88 -12.19
N ALA A 357 -23.28 26.05 -13.51
CA ALA A 357 -24.48 26.13 -14.34
C ALA A 357 -25.41 24.90 -14.23
N THR A 358 -24.85 23.69 -14.19
CA THR A 358 -25.59 22.43 -14.04
C THR A 358 -26.22 22.32 -12.64
N SER A 359 -25.45 22.60 -11.59
CA SER A 359 -25.91 22.57 -10.20
C SER A 359 -27.01 23.60 -9.90
N GLN A 360 -26.96 24.78 -10.52
CA GLN A 360 -28.02 25.79 -10.41
C GLN A 360 -29.33 25.36 -11.11
N ALA A 361 -29.23 24.67 -12.26
CA ALA A 361 -30.40 24.13 -12.94
C ALA A 361 -31.07 23.01 -12.12
N ALA A 362 -30.28 22.07 -11.59
CA ALA A 362 -30.74 21.01 -10.71
C ALA A 362 -31.41 21.57 -9.44
N LEU A 363 -30.82 22.59 -8.81
CA LEU A 363 -31.41 23.27 -7.64
C LEU A 363 -32.80 23.86 -7.96
N LYS A 364 -32.95 24.56 -9.09
CA LYS A 364 -34.24 25.12 -9.53
C LYS A 364 -35.30 24.03 -9.76
N GLN A 365 -34.92 22.91 -10.38
CA GLN A 365 -35.82 21.78 -10.59
C GLN A 365 -36.24 21.12 -9.27
N THR A 366 -35.31 20.86 -8.36
CA THR A 366 -35.58 20.25 -7.05
C THR A 366 -36.50 21.12 -6.18
N LEU A 367 -36.29 22.45 -6.18
CA LEU A 367 -37.18 23.39 -5.50
C LEU A 367 -38.59 23.39 -6.11
N ALA A 368 -38.72 23.32 -7.44
CA ALA A 368 -40.01 23.24 -8.11
C ALA A 368 -40.77 21.93 -7.79
N VAL A 369 -40.08 20.79 -7.80
CA VAL A 369 -40.67 19.49 -7.40
C VAL A 369 -41.09 19.50 -5.92
N THR A 370 -40.28 20.08 -5.04
CA THR A 370 -40.60 20.21 -3.61
C THR A 370 -41.83 21.10 -3.36
N ALA A 371 -41.97 22.19 -4.11
CA ALA A 371 -43.15 23.04 -4.06
C ALA A 371 -44.41 22.31 -4.57
N LEU A 372 -44.30 21.55 -5.66
CA LEU A 372 -45.41 20.79 -6.23
C LEU A 372 -45.90 19.67 -5.29
N THR A 373 -45.00 18.92 -4.66
CA THR A 373 -45.35 17.85 -3.71
C THR A 373 -45.99 18.40 -2.44
N LEU A 374 -45.55 19.56 -1.95
CA LEU A 374 -46.21 20.26 -0.84
C LEU A 374 -47.66 20.66 -1.16
N VAL A 375 -47.92 21.22 -2.34
CA VAL A 375 -49.28 21.56 -2.78
C VAL A 375 -50.16 20.32 -2.90
N LEU A 376 -49.63 19.23 -3.48
CA LEU A 376 -50.36 17.98 -3.64
C LEU A 376 -50.70 17.34 -2.27
N GLY A 377 -49.73 17.33 -1.34
CA GLY A 377 -49.91 16.85 0.02
C GLY A 377 -50.94 17.65 0.82
N ALA A 378 -50.94 18.98 0.67
CA ALA A 378 -51.95 19.85 1.29
C ALA A 378 -53.37 19.54 0.79
N LEU A 379 -53.55 19.37 -0.53
CA LEU A 379 -54.85 19.01 -1.12
C LEU A 379 -55.35 17.64 -0.64
N LEU A 380 -54.45 16.66 -0.57
CA LEU A 380 -54.73 15.32 -0.01
C LEU A 380 -55.14 15.38 1.47
N ALA A 381 -54.41 16.12 2.30
CA ALA A 381 -54.70 16.29 3.72
C ALA A 381 -56.08 16.92 3.96
N ILE A 382 -56.41 17.99 3.23
CA ILE A 382 -57.71 18.66 3.29
C ILE A 382 -58.84 17.72 2.86
N GLY A 383 -58.66 16.97 1.77
CA GLY A 383 -59.63 15.99 1.27
C GLY A 383 -59.89 14.85 2.26
N LEU A 384 -58.83 14.34 2.91
CA LEU A 384 -58.92 13.27 3.90
C LEU A 384 -59.64 13.75 5.18
N ALA A 385 -59.28 14.92 5.71
CA ALA A 385 -59.92 15.51 6.89
C ALA A 385 -61.43 15.78 6.65
N TYR A 386 -61.81 16.23 5.46
CA TYR A 386 -63.22 16.40 5.08
C TYR A 386 -64.00 15.09 5.02
N ARG A 387 -63.41 14.03 4.42
CA ARG A 387 -64.02 12.70 4.35
C ARG A 387 -64.22 12.08 5.74
N LEU A 388 -63.19 12.11 6.59
CA LEU A 388 -63.20 11.48 7.91
C LEU A 388 -64.18 12.19 8.87
N SER A 389 -64.12 13.52 8.94
CA SER A 389 -65.01 14.32 9.80
C SER A 389 -66.50 14.14 9.45
N ARG A 390 -66.85 13.94 8.17
CA ARG A 390 -68.24 13.72 7.74
C ARG A 390 -68.80 12.36 8.18
N ARG A 391 -67.94 11.34 8.38
CA ARG A 391 -68.34 10.02 8.88
C ARG A 391 -68.51 10.02 10.41
N ILE A 392 -67.52 10.54 11.15
CA ILE A 392 -67.53 10.56 12.63
C ILE A 392 -68.75 11.34 13.18
N ARG A 393 -69.12 12.47 12.55
CA ARG A 393 -70.27 13.28 13.00
C ARG A 393 -71.63 12.54 12.93
N ARG A 394 -71.73 11.45 12.16
CA ARG A 394 -72.96 10.63 12.09
C ARG A 394 -73.02 9.59 13.21
N LEU A 395 -71.89 8.99 13.60
CA LEU A 395 -71.84 8.09 14.77
C LEU A 395 -72.05 8.84 16.09
N SER A 396 -71.47 10.04 16.23
CA SER A 396 -71.59 10.85 17.46
C SER A 396 -73.04 11.13 17.86
N ILE A 397 -73.96 11.28 16.89
CA ILE A 397 -75.38 11.54 17.14
C ILE A 397 -76.11 10.29 17.65
N ALA A 398 -75.73 9.09 17.19
CA ALA A 398 -76.30 7.84 17.69
C ALA A 398 -75.77 7.50 19.10
N ALA A 399 -74.49 7.77 19.37
CA ALA A 399 -73.89 7.55 20.69
C ALA A 399 -74.51 8.44 21.79
N THR A 400 -74.88 9.69 21.47
CA THR A 400 -75.55 10.58 22.43
C THR A 400 -77.02 10.21 22.73
N GLN A 401 -77.63 9.34 21.94
CA GLN A 401 -78.95 8.76 22.25
C GLN A 401 -78.80 7.57 23.22
N LEU A 402 -77.85 6.66 22.96
CA LEU A 402 -77.55 5.54 23.86
C LEU A 402 -77.10 6.00 25.26
N ALA A 403 -76.37 7.13 25.33
CA ALA A 403 -75.97 7.76 26.59
C ALA A 403 -77.12 8.31 27.46
N ARG A 404 -78.35 8.36 26.93
CA ARG A 404 -79.57 8.78 27.66
C ARG A 404 -80.44 7.61 28.14
N ALA A 405 -79.92 6.37 28.01
CA ALA A 405 -80.64 5.13 28.33
C ALA A 405 -81.92 4.89 27.50
N GLU A 406 -82.06 5.55 26.36
CA GLU A 406 -83.10 5.29 25.36
C GLU A 406 -82.59 4.26 24.34
N VAL A 407 -83.43 3.29 23.96
CA VAL A 407 -83.10 2.31 22.92
C VAL A 407 -83.27 2.97 21.55
N PRO A 408 -82.19 3.16 20.75
CA PRO A 408 -82.29 3.86 19.46
C PRO A 408 -82.99 2.99 18.40
N ALA A 409 -83.76 3.63 17.53
CA ALA A 409 -84.49 2.95 16.44
C ALA A 409 -83.56 2.53 15.29
N VAL A 410 -83.81 1.36 14.70
CA VAL A 410 -82.98 0.79 13.63
C VAL A 410 -83.12 1.57 12.31
N LEU A 411 -81.99 2.00 11.75
CA LEU A 411 -81.93 2.82 10.52
C LEU A 411 -82.01 1.95 9.24
N ASN A 412 -83.22 1.53 8.89
CA ASN A 412 -83.48 0.60 7.79
C ASN A 412 -83.17 1.14 6.37
N ASN A 413 -83.02 2.46 6.18
CA ASN A 413 -82.95 3.09 4.85
C ASN A 413 -81.52 3.44 4.38
N THR A 414 -80.51 2.67 4.79
CA THR A 414 -79.12 2.78 4.29
C THR A 414 -78.84 1.72 3.23
N ARG A 415 -78.06 2.06 2.20
CA ARG A 415 -77.57 1.11 1.17
C ARG A 415 -76.17 0.53 1.48
N ILE A 416 -75.72 0.63 2.74
CA ILE A 416 -74.41 0.16 3.20
C ILE A 416 -74.67 -0.90 4.27
N THR A 417 -74.31 -2.14 3.97
CA THR A 417 -74.61 -3.35 4.77
C THR A 417 -74.06 -3.24 6.18
N GLU A 418 -72.84 -2.73 6.34
CA GLU A 418 -72.12 -2.64 7.60
C GLU A 418 -72.75 -1.58 8.52
N VAL A 419 -73.30 -0.50 7.94
CA VAL A 419 -74.01 0.55 8.69
C VAL A 419 -75.39 0.08 9.12
N ARG A 420 -76.05 -0.78 8.32
CA ARG A 420 -77.33 -1.40 8.71
C ARG A 420 -77.11 -2.42 9.82
N GLN A 421 -76.13 -3.32 9.67
CA GLN A 421 -75.76 -4.31 10.68
C GLN A 421 -75.31 -3.64 11.99
N LEU A 422 -74.52 -2.57 11.95
CA LEU A 422 -74.12 -1.83 13.15
C LEU A 422 -75.31 -1.12 13.82
N SER A 423 -76.29 -0.63 13.06
CA SER A 423 -77.53 -0.06 13.62
C SER A 423 -78.44 -1.12 14.24
N GLN A 424 -78.42 -2.35 13.72
CA GLN A 424 -79.13 -3.50 14.28
C GLN A 424 -78.44 -3.94 15.59
N ALA A 425 -77.12 -4.16 15.54
CA ALA A 425 -76.32 -4.59 16.69
C ALA A 425 -76.34 -3.58 17.86
N LEU A 426 -76.43 -2.27 17.59
CA LEU A 426 -76.60 -1.25 18.65
C LEU A 426 -77.99 -1.29 19.31
N HIS A 427 -79.02 -1.73 18.60
CA HIS A 427 -80.37 -1.92 19.13
C HIS A 427 -80.43 -3.18 20.01
N ASP A 428 -79.88 -4.28 19.49
CA ASP A 428 -79.84 -5.58 20.17
C ASP A 428 -78.93 -5.53 21.41
N SER A 429 -77.75 -4.90 21.30
CA SER A 429 -76.84 -4.66 22.44
C SER A 429 -77.46 -3.77 23.53
N ALA A 430 -78.39 -2.86 23.20
CA ALA A 430 -79.05 -2.03 24.20
C ALA A 430 -80.01 -2.84 25.10
N GLN A 431 -80.67 -3.86 24.53
CA GLN A 431 -81.51 -4.79 25.29
C GLN A 431 -80.67 -5.78 26.10
N GLU A 432 -79.52 -6.21 25.57
CA GLU A 432 -78.62 -7.15 26.23
C GLU A 432 -77.80 -6.50 27.36
N LEU A 433 -77.33 -5.25 27.18
CA LEU A 433 -76.66 -4.44 28.20
C LEU A 433 -77.51 -4.25 29.46
N GLN A 434 -78.84 -4.18 29.33
CA GLN A 434 -79.74 -4.00 30.49
C GLN A 434 -79.81 -5.26 31.37
N ARG A 435 -79.52 -6.44 30.81
CA ARG A 435 -79.49 -7.73 31.53
C ARG A 435 -78.08 -8.11 32.00
N ASN A 436 -77.07 -7.82 31.19
CA ASN A 436 -75.69 -8.19 31.50
C ASN A 436 -74.97 -7.21 32.45
N ARG A 437 -75.31 -5.91 32.49
CA ARG A 437 -74.67 -4.93 33.41
C ARG A 437 -74.66 -5.36 34.87
N ALA A 438 -75.78 -5.86 35.38
CA ALA A 438 -75.93 -6.21 36.79
C ALA A 438 -75.03 -7.39 37.24
N ALA A 439 -74.55 -8.22 36.31
CA ALA A 439 -73.72 -9.39 36.60
C ALA A 439 -72.27 -9.24 36.13
N ILE A 440 -72.02 -8.51 35.04
CA ILE A 440 -70.71 -8.41 34.39
C ILE A 440 -69.87 -7.25 34.94
N ASP A 441 -70.49 -6.13 35.36
CA ASP A 441 -69.76 -4.92 35.77
C ASP A 441 -68.85 -5.16 37.00
N ALA A 442 -69.30 -5.96 37.98
CA ALA A 442 -68.53 -6.21 39.21
C ALA A 442 -67.27 -7.09 39.00
N GLN A 443 -67.32 -8.02 38.05
CA GLN A 443 -66.28 -9.05 37.88
C GLN A 443 -65.33 -8.72 36.71
N THR A 444 -65.79 -7.93 35.74
CA THR A 444 -65.04 -7.62 34.52
C THR A 444 -64.20 -6.35 34.65
N ILE A 445 -64.61 -5.37 35.46
CA ILE A 445 -63.79 -4.16 35.70
C ILE A 445 -62.48 -4.55 36.40
N ALA A 446 -62.55 -5.30 37.50
CA ALA A 446 -61.38 -5.72 38.27
C ALA A 446 -60.39 -6.57 37.46
N LEU A 447 -60.88 -7.50 36.63
CA LEU A 447 -60.01 -8.37 35.83
C LEU A 447 -59.40 -7.65 34.62
N ARG A 448 -60.15 -6.69 34.03
CA ARG A 448 -59.73 -5.96 32.84
C ARG A 448 -58.77 -4.81 33.18
N GLU A 449 -58.99 -4.08 34.28
CA GLU A 449 -58.01 -3.13 34.79
C GLU A 449 -56.70 -3.84 35.17
N ALA A 450 -56.76 -5.02 35.78
CA ALA A 450 -55.58 -5.81 36.12
C ALA A 450 -54.81 -6.29 34.88
N ASN A 451 -55.48 -6.81 33.85
CA ASN A 451 -54.81 -7.24 32.62
C ASN A 451 -54.31 -6.06 31.78
N GLU A 452 -55.10 -5.01 31.56
CA GLU A 452 -54.68 -3.85 30.77
C GLU A 452 -53.49 -3.12 31.45
N THR A 453 -53.42 -3.08 32.78
CA THR A 453 -52.23 -2.57 33.50
C THR A 453 -51.05 -3.53 33.49
N LEU A 454 -51.25 -4.86 33.50
CA LEU A 454 -50.15 -5.82 33.35
C LEU A 454 -49.57 -5.77 31.93
N GLU A 455 -50.40 -5.83 30.90
CA GLU A 455 -49.99 -5.80 29.50
C GLU A 455 -49.31 -4.48 29.15
N ALA A 456 -49.84 -3.33 29.58
CA ALA A 456 -49.17 -2.04 29.40
C ALA A 456 -47.81 -1.98 30.13
N ARG A 457 -47.69 -2.58 31.32
CA ARG A 457 -46.45 -2.57 32.13
C ARG A 457 -45.41 -3.57 31.64
N VAL A 458 -45.83 -4.70 31.07
CA VAL A 458 -44.97 -5.65 30.35
C VAL A 458 -44.50 -5.01 29.06
N ALA A 459 -45.41 -4.50 28.22
CA ALA A 459 -45.06 -3.82 26.96
C ALA A 459 -44.14 -2.61 27.17
N SER A 460 -44.38 -1.81 28.22
CA SER A 460 -43.49 -0.69 28.59
C SER A 460 -42.11 -1.19 29.04
N ARG A 461 -42.03 -2.28 29.82
CA ARG A 461 -40.74 -2.84 30.25
C ARG A 461 -39.98 -3.56 29.14
N THR A 462 -40.66 -4.26 28.24
CA THR A 462 -40.02 -4.87 27.08
C THR A 462 -39.51 -3.77 26.15
N ALA A 463 -40.30 -2.72 25.89
CA ALA A 463 -39.85 -1.56 25.12
C ALA A 463 -38.68 -0.81 25.80
N GLU A 464 -38.70 -0.61 27.13
CA GLU A 464 -37.56 -0.02 27.86
C GLU A 464 -36.31 -0.92 27.82
N LEU A 465 -36.46 -2.24 27.96
CA LEU A 465 -35.34 -3.19 27.91
C LEU A 465 -34.78 -3.34 26.48
N GLU A 466 -35.64 -3.36 25.47
CA GLU A 466 -35.25 -3.41 24.06
C GLU A 466 -34.58 -2.09 23.67
N ALA A 467 -35.15 -0.93 24.02
CA ALA A 467 -34.52 0.37 23.78
C ALA A 467 -33.18 0.50 24.52
N SER A 468 -33.08 0.10 25.79
CA SER A 468 -31.82 0.15 26.54
C SER A 468 -30.78 -0.83 26.01
N ARG A 469 -31.19 -2.02 25.56
CA ARG A 469 -30.31 -3.00 24.91
C ARG A 469 -29.85 -2.53 23.53
N GLU A 470 -30.73 -1.91 22.76
CA GLU A 470 -30.45 -1.37 21.43
C GLU A 470 -29.59 -0.11 21.50
N GLU A 471 -29.78 0.73 22.52
CA GLU A 471 -28.89 1.84 22.87
C GLU A 471 -27.50 1.34 23.31
N ALA A 472 -27.43 0.33 24.18
CA ALA A 472 -26.15 -0.28 24.60
C ALA A 472 -25.40 -0.97 23.46
N LEU A 473 -26.11 -1.74 22.61
CA LEU A 473 -25.54 -2.36 21.41
C LEU A 473 -25.19 -1.31 20.34
N GLY A 474 -25.99 -0.26 20.22
CA GLY A 474 -25.72 0.89 19.35
C GLY A 474 -24.45 1.63 19.77
N ALA A 475 -24.31 1.93 21.06
CA ALA A 475 -23.12 2.54 21.64
C ALA A 475 -21.88 1.63 21.49
N ALA A 476 -22.00 0.32 21.71
CA ALA A 476 -20.91 -0.63 21.52
C ALA A 476 -20.48 -0.74 20.04
N ARG A 477 -21.44 -0.83 19.10
CA ARG A 477 -21.18 -0.82 17.66
C ARG A 477 -20.58 0.50 17.19
N ALA A 478 -21.08 1.64 17.70
CA ALA A 478 -20.54 2.97 17.41
C ALA A 478 -19.11 3.12 17.95
N LYS A 479 -18.81 2.64 19.16
CA LYS A 479 -17.45 2.62 19.74
C LYS A 479 -16.49 1.79 18.87
N ALA A 480 -16.91 0.59 18.45
CA ALA A 480 -16.11 -0.29 17.59
C ALA A 480 -15.89 0.30 16.18
N ALA A 481 -16.94 0.85 15.56
CA ALA A 481 -16.85 1.51 14.26
C ALA A 481 -15.97 2.77 14.32
N PHE A 482 -16.14 3.60 15.35
CA PHE A 482 -15.32 4.79 15.58
C PHE A 482 -13.83 4.44 15.72
N LEU A 483 -13.48 3.39 16.46
CA LEU A 483 -12.09 2.92 16.58
C LEU A 483 -11.52 2.38 15.25
N ALA A 484 -12.33 1.65 14.47
CA ALA A 484 -11.93 1.17 13.15
C ALA A 484 -11.70 2.32 12.16
N THR A 485 -12.61 3.29 12.10
CA THR A 485 -12.47 4.50 11.25
C THR A 485 -11.28 5.34 11.70
N MET A 486 -11.15 5.63 13.00
CA MET A 486 -10.01 6.39 13.53
C MET A 486 -8.67 5.72 13.23
N SER A 487 -8.57 4.39 13.20
CA SER A 487 -7.34 3.74 12.75
C SER A 487 -6.98 4.07 11.31
N HIS A 488 -7.93 4.09 10.37
CA HIS A 488 -7.62 4.44 8.98
C HIS A 488 -7.30 5.92 8.82
N GLU A 489 -8.04 6.78 9.51
CA GLU A 489 -7.84 8.24 9.53
C GLU A 489 -6.51 8.67 10.21
N ILE A 490 -5.98 7.88 11.16
CA ILE A 490 -4.67 8.15 11.78
C ILE A 490 -3.54 7.44 11.03
N ARG A 491 -3.74 6.20 10.54
CA ARG A 491 -2.72 5.45 9.78
C ARG A 491 -2.34 6.13 8.47
N THR A 492 -3.30 6.73 7.76
CA THR A 492 -3.05 7.39 6.47
C THR A 492 -2.07 8.58 6.57
N PRO A 493 -2.28 9.60 7.43
CA PRO A 493 -1.30 10.67 7.60
C PRO A 493 -0.01 10.18 8.26
N LEU A 494 -0.06 9.20 9.17
CA LEU A 494 1.12 8.69 9.85
C LEU A 494 2.05 7.90 8.91
N ASN A 495 1.51 7.09 8.01
CA ASN A 495 2.27 6.46 6.93
C ASN A 495 2.87 7.51 5.97
N GLY A 496 2.18 8.64 5.76
CA GLY A 496 2.73 9.78 5.03
C GLY A 496 3.92 10.43 5.74
N VAL A 497 3.89 10.55 7.07
CA VAL A 497 5.03 11.02 7.87
C VAL A 497 6.18 10.02 7.82
N VAL A 498 5.93 8.73 8.00
CA VAL A 498 6.96 7.68 7.89
C VAL A 498 7.60 7.72 6.51
N GLY A 499 6.81 7.71 5.42
CA GLY A 499 7.30 7.81 4.05
C GLY A 499 8.14 9.07 3.80
N MET A 500 7.68 10.24 4.25
CA MET A 500 8.44 11.49 4.11
C MET A 500 9.73 11.48 4.93
N THR A 501 9.74 10.93 6.15
CA THR A 501 10.97 10.79 6.96
C THR A 501 11.97 9.80 6.35
N THR A 502 11.49 8.72 5.72
CA THR A 502 12.35 7.78 4.98
C THR A 502 12.97 8.45 3.76
N LEU A 503 12.17 9.13 2.93
CA LEU A 503 12.67 9.88 1.78
C LEU A 503 13.66 10.98 2.17
N LEU A 504 13.45 11.66 3.31
CA LEU A 504 14.40 12.63 3.85
C LEU A 504 15.70 11.97 4.33
N ALA A 505 15.64 10.81 4.97
CA ALA A 505 16.81 10.09 5.47
C ALA A 505 17.78 9.68 4.35
N ASP A 506 17.26 9.41 3.15
CA ASP A 506 18.03 9.06 1.95
C ASP A 506 18.64 10.29 1.23
N THR A 507 18.42 11.51 1.75
CA THR A 507 19.05 12.74 1.22
C THR A 507 20.36 13.12 1.93
N ALA A 508 21.06 14.12 1.40
CA ALA A 508 22.25 14.69 2.01
C ALA A 508 21.91 15.56 3.24
N LEU A 509 21.67 14.90 4.37
CA LEU A 509 21.44 15.51 5.68
C LEU A 509 22.73 15.68 6.49
N ASP A 510 22.82 16.76 7.28
CA ASP A 510 23.86 16.91 8.31
C ASP A 510 23.60 16.05 9.56
N LEU A 511 24.54 16.02 10.51
CA LEU A 511 24.44 15.18 11.72
C LEU A 511 23.24 15.52 12.62
N GLU A 512 22.86 16.79 12.71
CA GLU A 512 21.75 17.25 13.55
C GLU A 512 20.41 16.94 12.87
N GLN A 513 20.33 17.19 11.56
CA GLN A 513 19.18 16.83 10.72
C GLN A 513 18.93 15.32 10.68
N ARG A 514 19.99 14.50 10.62
CA ARG A 514 19.87 13.03 10.71
C ARG A 514 19.26 12.60 12.03
N ASP A 515 19.68 13.19 13.15
CA ASP A 515 19.13 12.84 14.47
C ASP A 515 17.66 13.29 14.61
N TYR A 516 17.28 14.44 14.04
CA TYR A 516 15.89 14.87 13.95
C TYR A 516 15.03 13.90 13.11
N VAL A 517 15.47 13.53 11.90
CA VAL A 517 14.74 12.59 11.03
C VAL A 517 14.65 11.20 11.67
N HIS A 518 15.72 10.73 12.30
CA HIS A 518 15.75 9.47 13.05
C HIS A 518 14.76 9.49 14.23
N THR A 519 14.73 10.57 15.01
CA THR A 519 13.80 10.77 16.13
C THR A 519 12.35 10.83 15.66
N MET A 520 12.07 11.51 14.55
CA MET A 520 10.74 11.56 13.94
C MET A 520 10.26 10.19 13.45
N ARG A 521 11.16 9.39 12.84
CA ARG A 521 10.84 8.02 12.40
C ARG A 521 10.52 7.12 13.58
N ILE A 522 11.40 7.06 14.59
CA ILE A 522 11.19 6.29 15.83
C ILE A 522 9.87 6.67 16.51
N SER A 523 9.55 7.97 16.58
CA SER A 523 8.30 8.44 17.19
C SER A 523 7.06 8.02 16.39
N SER A 524 7.17 7.97 15.07
CA SER A 524 6.08 7.55 14.18
C SER A 524 5.83 6.04 14.25
N ASP A 525 6.90 5.24 14.27
CA ASP A 525 6.83 3.78 14.43
C ASP A 525 6.25 3.39 15.80
N GLN A 526 6.65 4.09 16.87
CA GLN A 526 6.05 3.92 18.20
C GLN A 526 4.55 4.22 18.19
N LEU A 527 4.12 5.32 17.54
CA LEU A 527 2.72 5.70 17.46
C LEU A 527 1.89 4.68 16.64
N LEU A 528 2.44 4.13 15.55
CA LEU A 528 1.81 3.02 14.81
C LEU A 528 1.61 1.79 15.70
N GLY A 529 2.62 1.44 16.52
CA GLY A 529 2.51 0.40 17.54
C GLY A 529 1.35 0.64 18.52
N VAL A 530 1.26 1.85 19.09
CA VAL A 530 0.15 2.24 19.99
C VAL A 530 -1.22 2.09 19.35
N ILE A 531 -1.37 2.47 18.08
CA ILE A 531 -2.64 2.38 17.35
C ILE A 531 -3.03 0.92 17.12
N ASN A 532 -2.06 0.08 16.73
CA ASN A 532 -2.29 -1.35 16.52
C ASN A 532 -2.64 -2.07 17.85
N ASP A 533 -1.99 -1.74 18.97
CA ASP A 533 -2.35 -2.22 20.31
C ASP A 533 -3.81 -1.91 20.68
N ILE A 534 -4.27 -0.67 20.42
CA ILE A 534 -5.65 -0.24 20.69
C ILE A 534 -6.66 -1.02 19.83
N LEU A 535 -6.31 -1.31 18.57
CA LEU A 535 -7.17 -2.09 17.66
C LEU A 535 -7.24 -3.56 18.05
N ASP A 536 -6.11 -4.20 18.33
CA ASP A 536 -6.09 -5.59 18.79
C ASP A 536 -6.87 -5.71 20.12
N PHE A 537 -6.69 -4.77 21.06
CA PHE A 537 -7.50 -4.70 22.26
C PHE A 537 -9.01 -4.60 21.95
N SER A 538 -9.41 -3.77 20.98
CA SER A 538 -10.82 -3.63 20.58
C SER A 538 -11.39 -4.87 19.86
N LYS A 539 -10.59 -5.58 19.07
CA LYS A 539 -11.00 -6.85 18.42
C LYS A 539 -11.19 -7.96 19.47
N ILE A 540 -10.30 -8.02 20.45
CA ILE A 540 -10.38 -8.93 21.59
C ILE A 540 -11.60 -8.60 22.48
N GLU A 541 -11.82 -7.34 22.85
CA GLU A 541 -12.99 -6.91 23.65
C GLU A 541 -14.33 -7.23 22.97
N SER A 542 -14.36 -7.19 21.64
CA SER A 542 -15.57 -7.51 20.85
C SER A 542 -15.72 -9.00 20.47
N GLY A 543 -14.79 -9.87 20.90
CA GLY A 543 -14.84 -11.31 20.60
C GLY A 543 -14.66 -11.66 19.13
N LYS A 544 -13.96 -10.80 18.36
CA LYS A 544 -13.74 -10.93 16.91
C LYS A 544 -12.30 -11.28 16.53
N LEU A 545 -11.57 -11.92 17.44
CA LEU A 545 -10.21 -12.38 17.19
C LEU A 545 -10.20 -13.90 17.28
N ASP A 546 -10.20 -14.53 16.10
CA ASP A 546 -9.98 -15.96 15.94
C ASP A 546 -8.45 -16.24 15.95
N LEU A 547 -8.04 -17.38 16.51
CA LEU A 547 -6.66 -17.82 16.53
C LEU A 547 -6.37 -18.76 15.36
N GLU A 548 -5.20 -18.58 14.74
CA GLU A 548 -4.67 -19.53 13.75
C GLU A 548 -4.21 -20.84 14.42
N ASN A 549 -4.22 -21.96 13.70
CA ASN A 549 -3.88 -23.28 14.23
C ASN A 549 -2.92 -24.06 13.30
N GLU A 550 -1.85 -23.38 12.91
CA GLU A 550 -0.87 -23.88 11.93
C GLU A 550 0.35 -24.53 12.59
N PRO A 551 1.06 -25.45 11.91
CA PRO A 551 2.32 -26.00 12.42
C PRO A 551 3.41 -24.92 12.50
N LEU A 552 3.97 -24.72 13.69
CA LEU A 552 5.03 -23.74 13.96
C LEU A 552 6.23 -24.38 14.67
N ASN A 553 7.42 -23.90 14.37
CA ASN A 553 8.64 -24.29 15.07
C ASN A 553 8.80 -23.43 16.33
N LEU A 554 8.79 -24.06 17.51
CA LEU A 554 8.69 -23.34 18.78
C LEU A 554 9.98 -22.58 19.13
N LEU A 555 11.13 -23.19 18.88
CA LEU A 555 12.45 -22.58 19.08
C LEU A 555 12.60 -21.34 18.17
N ALA A 556 12.27 -21.48 16.89
CA ALA A 556 12.36 -20.37 15.93
C ALA A 556 11.46 -19.19 16.34
N ALA A 557 10.23 -19.45 16.79
CA ALA A 557 9.32 -18.41 17.26
C ALA A 557 9.86 -17.66 18.50
N ILE A 558 10.58 -18.34 19.40
CA ILE A 558 11.24 -17.73 20.56
C ILE A 558 12.48 -16.92 20.13
N GLU A 559 13.33 -17.48 19.27
CA GLU A 559 14.52 -16.80 18.73
C GLU A 559 14.13 -15.51 17.99
N GLU A 560 13.12 -15.54 17.11
CA GLU A 560 12.63 -14.37 16.38
C GLU A 560 12.11 -13.25 17.31
N ALA A 561 11.44 -13.61 18.40
CA ALA A 561 10.99 -12.62 19.39
C ALA A 561 12.18 -11.97 20.14
N CYS A 562 13.28 -12.72 20.33
CA CYS A 562 14.50 -12.23 20.97
C CYS A 562 15.34 -11.36 20.02
N ASP A 563 15.43 -11.72 18.73
CA ASP A 563 16.16 -10.95 17.70
C ASP A 563 15.71 -9.49 17.63
N ILE A 564 14.42 -9.22 17.85
CA ILE A 564 13.85 -7.86 17.84
C ILE A 564 14.27 -7.06 19.10
N GLY A 565 14.46 -7.73 20.25
CA GLY A 565 14.95 -7.12 21.47
C GLY A 565 16.49 -6.95 21.53
N ALA A 566 17.22 -7.75 20.75
CA ALA A 566 18.68 -7.85 20.78
C ALA A 566 19.44 -6.53 20.58
N PRO A 567 19.07 -5.61 19.66
CA PRO A 567 19.81 -4.35 19.48
C PRO A 567 19.82 -3.48 20.75
N ARG A 568 18.67 -3.35 21.41
CA ARG A 568 18.53 -2.56 22.65
C ARG A 568 19.20 -3.22 23.86
N ALA A 569 19.21 -4.56 23.91
CA ALA A 569 19.98 -5.29 24.92
C ALA A 569 21.47 -4.98 24.76
N ARG A 570 21.99 -5.05 23.52
CA ARG A 570 23.39 -4.75 23.18
C ARG A 570 23.78 -3.30 23.46
N GLU A 571 22.93 -2.32 23.13
CA GLU A 571 23.15 -0.90 23.46
C GLU A 571 23.34 -0.65 24.96
N LYS A 572 22.67 -1.44 25.81
CA LYS A 572 22.79 -1.39 27.27
C LYS A 572 23.88 -2.31 27.85
N GLY A 573 24.50 -3.17 27.04
CA GLY A 573 25.39 -4.23 27.52
C GLY A 573 24.69 -5.30 28.36
N LEU A 574 23.42 -5.60 28.06
CA LEU A 574 22.64 -6.67 28.72
C LEU A 574 22.84 -8.01 28.01
N GLU A 575 23.01 -9.08 28.79
CA GLU A 575 22.98 -10.46 28.29
C GLU A 575 21.53 -10.87 28.00
N LEU A 576 21.17 -11.12 26.74
CA LEU A 576 19.87 -11.70 26.36
C LEU A 576 20.05 -13.19 26.02
N LEU A 577 19.49 -14.06 26.86
CA LEU A 577 19.75 -15.49 26.89
C LEU A 577 18.48 -16.29 26.60
N VAL A 578 18.62 -17.42 25.90
CA VAL A 578 17.52 -18.34 25.56
C VAL A 578 17.87 -19.75 26.05
N ASP A 579 17.14 -20.23 27.06
CA ASP A 579 17.30 -21.56 27.67
C ASP A 579 15.98 -22.34 27.55
N ILE A 580 15.90 -23.20 26.54
CA ILE A 580 14.71 -24.02 26.25
C ILE A 580 14.99 -25.44 26.76
N ASP A 581 13.95 -26.07 27.30
CA ASP A 581 14.03 -27.46 27.76
C ASP A 581 14.10 -28.46 26.59
N ASP A 582 14.83 -29.57 26.78
CA ASP A 582 14.97 -30.62 25.76
C ASP A 582 13.69 -31.47 25.62
N GLU A 583 12.81 -31.43 26.64
CA GLU A 583 11.49 -32.09 26.64
C GLU A 583 10.45 -31.36 25.76
N LEU A 584 10.76 -30.17 25.24
CA LEU A 584 9.83 -29.43 24.37
C LEU A 584 9.83 -29.97 22.93
N PRO A 585 8.66 -30.30 22.35
CA PRO A 585 8.58 -30.67 20.95
C PRO A 585 8.98 -29.49 20.07
N ALA A 586 9.84 -29.76 19.09
CA ALA A 586 10.34 -28.73 18.17
C ALA A 586 9.21 -28.11 17.30
N TRP A 587 8.14 -28.86 17.06
CA TRP A 587 6.98 -28.46 16.26
C TRP A 587 5.69 -28.63 17.08
N VAL A 588 4.83 -27.62 17.03
CA VAL A 588 3.51 -27.58 17.69
C VAL A 588 2.50 -26.91 16.76
N ARG A 589 1.20 -27.05 17.02
CA ARG A 589 0.15 -26.30 16.31
C ARG A 589 -0.34 -25.11 17.13
N GLY A 590 -0.50 -23.96 16.49
CA GLY A 590 -1.07 -22.76 17.11
C GLY A 590 -0.83 -21.49 16.29
N ASP A 591 -1.01 -20.34 16.93
CA ASP A 591 -0.83 -19.03 16.32
C ASP A 591 0.57 -18.46 16.62
N VAL A 592 1.48 -18.58 15.65
CA VAL A 592 2.86 -18.09 15.75
C VAL A 592 2.94 -16.57 15.90
N THR A 593 1.94 -15.84 15.42
CA THR A 593 1.91 -14.37 15.47
C THR A 593 1.52 -13.90 16.88
N ARG A 594 0.49 -14.51 17.48
CA ARG A 594 0.07 -14.19 18.86
C ARG A 594 1.04 -14.70 19.91
N LEU A 595 1.66 -15.87 19.69
CA LEU A 595 2.74 -16.36 20.55
C LEU A 595 3.92 -15.37 20.60
N ARG A 596 4.41 -14.94 19.42
CA ARG A 596 5.47 -13.93 19.31
C ARG A 596 5.04 -12.59 19.92
N GLN A 597 3.78 -12.15 19.75
CA GLN A 597 3.26 -10.91 20.33
C GLN A 597 3.34 -10.87 21.87
N VAL A 598 3.09 -12.00 22.55
CA VAL A 598 3.24 -12.08 24.02
C VAL A 598 4.72 -12.08 24.42
N LEU A 599 5.55 -12.92 23.77
CA LEU A 599 6.99 -13.01 24.05
C LEU A 599 7.69 -11.66 23.83
N LEU A 600 7.44 -11.00 22.71
CA LEU A 600 8.03 -9.70 22.35
C LEU A 600 7.64 -8.59 23.34
N ASN A 601 6.41 -8.61 23.88
CA ASN A 601 6.01 -7.68 24.94
C ASN A 601 6.80 -7.90 26.23
N PHE A 602 7.04 -9.16 26.62
CA PHE A 602 7.78 -9.48 27.83
C PHE A 602 9.28 -9.19 27.68
N VAL A 603 9.90 -9.59 26.56
CA VAL A 603 11.31 -9.30 26.25
C VAL A 603 11.57 -7.80 26.18
N ASN A 604 10.71 -7.03 25.51
CA ASN A 604 10.87 -5.56 25.46
C ASN A 604 10.73 -4.91 26.85
N ASN A 605 9.83 -5.39 27.71
CA ASN A 605 9.73 -4.88 29.08
C ASN A 605 10.97 -5.25 29.92
N ALA A 606 11.44 -6.49 29.84
CA ALA A 606 12.65 -6.95 30.54
C ALA A 606 13.89 -6.13 30.14
N VAL A 607 14.14 -5.98 28.83
CA VAL A 607 15.25 -5.15 28.30
C VAL A 607 15.08 -3.68 28.66
N LYS A 608 13.84 -3.17 28.76
CA LYS A 608 13.55 -1.78 29.13
C LYS A 608 13.85 -1.48 30.60
N PHE A 609 13.41 -2.34 31.53
CA PHE A 609 13.49 -2.12 32.98
C PHE A 609 14.77 -2.66 33.65
N THR A 610 15.63 -3.34 32.89
CA THR A 610 17.00 -3.69 33.32
C THR A 610 17.98 -2.61 32.83
N GLU A 611 18.87 -2.11 33.69
CA GLU A 611 19.97 -1.22 33.28
C GLU A 611 21.29 -1.98 33.11
N HIS A 612 21.58 -2.94 33.99
CA HIS A 612 22.74 -3.86 33.91
C HIS A 612 22.33 -5.29 34.32
N GLY A 613 23.02 -6.30 33.81
CA GLY A 613 22.76 -7.71 34.07
C GLY A 613 22.15 -8.44 32.87
N GLN A 614 21.15 -9.30 33.11
CA GLN A 614 20.69 -10.28 32.14
C GLN A 614 19.17 -10.38 32.02
N VAL A 615 18.72 -10.84 30.84
CA VAL A 615 17.35 -11.23 30.53
C VAL A 615 17.37 -12.67 30.02
N LEU A 616 16.70 -13.57 30.74
CA LEU A 616 16.60 -14.99 30.41
C LEU A 616 15.20 -15.32 29.92
N VAL A 617 15.09 -15.77 28.67
CA VAL A 617 13.88 -16.36 28.08
C VAL A 617 13.98 -17.87 28.19
N SER A 618 12.93 -18.50 28.71
CA SER A 618 12.86 -19.95 28.87
C SER A 618 11.46 -20.47 28.62
N ALA A 619 11.36 -21.76 28.27
CA ALA A 619 10.09 -22.45 28.10
C ALA A 619 10.19 -23.87 28.65
N ARG A 620 9.09 -24.39 29.19
CA ARG A 620 8.96 -25.78 29.67
C ARG A 620 7.54 -26.32 29.51
N VAL A 621 7.40 -27.64 29.42
CA VAL A 621 6.10 -28.32 29.41
C VAL A 621 5.53 -28.38 30.84
N LEU A 622 4.24 -28.08 31.01
CA LEU A 622 3.49 -28.27 32.26
C LEU A 622 2.48 -29.42 32.18
N GLU A 623 1.88 -29.63 31.02
CA GLU A 623 1.02 -30.79 30.72
C GLU A 623 1.54 -31.45 29.44
N GLU A 624 1.76 -32.77 29.49
CA GLU A 624 2.22 -33.57 28.35
C GLU A 624 1.28 -33.46 27.15
N PHE A 625 1.84 -33.62 25.94
CA PHE A 625 1.09 -33.51 24.70
C PHE A 625 0.15 -34.71 24.51
N THR A 626 -1.16 -34.44 24.59
CA THR A 626 -2.19 -35.42 24.22
C THR A 626 -2.73 -35.13 22.81
N PRO A 627 -3.12 -36.16 22.03
CA PRO A 627 -3.72 -35.96 20.70
C PRO A 627 -5.03 -35.15 20.73
N GLU A 628 -5.76 -35.18 21.85
CA GLU A 628 -7.09 -34.57 21.99
C GLU A 628 -7.06 -33.15 22.56
N GLN A 629 -6.07 -32.80 23.40
CA GLN A 629 -6.03 -31.53 24.13
C GLN A 629 -4.71 -30.73 23.95
N GLY A 630 -3.79 -31.23 23.13
CA GLY A 630 -2.45 -30.65 22.97
C GLY A 630 -1.62 -30.80 24.24
N GLY A 631 -0.55 -29.99 24.35
CA GLY A 631 0.25 -29.82 25.55
C GLY A 631 0.15 -28.39 26.08
N LEU A 632 0.30 -28.21 27.39
CA LEU A 632 0.35 -26.88 28.02
C LEU A 632 1.82 -26.50 28.24
N ILE A 633 2.28 -25.46 27.55
CA ILE A 633 3.66 -24.95 27.68
C ILE A 633 3.63 -23.65 28.50
N GLU A 634 4.54 -23.52 29.46
CA GLU A 634 4.84 -22.27 30.15
C GLU A 634 6.07 -21.61 29.53
N PHE A 635 5.95 -20.32 29.23
CA PHE A 635 7.04 -19.45 28.79
C PHE A 635 7.33 -18.45 29.90
N ARG A 636 8.61 -18.28 30.25
CA ARG A 636 9.08 -17.36 31.30
C ARG A 636 10.12 -16.40 30.71
N VAL A 637 9.97 -15.12 30.98
CA VAL A 637 10.97 -14.08 30.73
C VAL A 637 11.37 -13.49 32.08
N LYS A 638 12.60 -13.79 32.50
CA LYS A 638 13.19 -13.31 33.75
C LYS A 638 14.19 -12.19 33.47
N ASP A 639 14.03 -11.06 34.15
CA ASP A 639 14.97 -9.94 34.16
C ASP A 639 15.68 -9.81 35.52
N SER A 640 16.86 -9.20 35.53
CA SER A 640 17.59 -8.78 36.74
C SER A 640 17.44 -7.27 37.01
N GLY A 641 16.29 -6.69 36.66
CA GLY A 641 16.02 -5.27 36.72
C GLY A 641 15.55 -4.77 38.09
N ILE A 642 14.86 -3.63 38.09
CA ILE A 642 14.43 -2.93 39.32
C ILE A 642 13.42 -3.70 40.18
N GLY A 643 12.75 -4.72 39.65
CA GLY A 643 11.66 -5.43 40.32
C GLY A 643 10.40 -4.57 40.56
N ILE A 644 9.36 -5.20 41.10
CA ILE A 644 8.00 -4.64 41.15
C ILE A 644 7.38 -4.84 42.54
N PRO A 645 7.02 -3.76 43.27
CA PRO A 645 6.34 -3.82 44.56
C PRO A 645 5.00 -4.58 44.54
N GLU A 646 4.76 -5.41 45.56
CA GLU A 646 3.60 -6.32 45.67
C GLU A 646 2.24 -5.60 45.56
N ASP A 647 2.12 -4.40 46.15
CA ASP A 647 0.93 -3.55 46.10
C ASP A 647 0.54 -3.15 44.68
N ARG A 648 1.49 -3.16 43.74
CA ARG A 648 1.30 -2.76 42.34
C ARG A 648 1.18 -3.94 41.37
N GLN A 649 1.57 -5.16 41.76
CA GLN A 649 1.57 -6.34 40.88
C GLN A 649 0.18 -6.68 40.34
N SER A 650 -0.85 -6.57 41.20
CA SER A 650 -2.25 -6.88 40.83
C SER A 650 -2.87 -5.93 39.79
N ALA A 651 -2.33 -4.71 39.66
CA ALA A 651 -2.81 -3.70 38.72
C ALA A 651 -2.22 -3.85 37.31
N LEU A 652 -1.04 -4.45 37.14
CA LEU A 652 -0.27 -4.44 35.89
C LEU A 652 -0.97 -5.06 34.67
N PHE A 653 -1.88 -6.02 34.88
CA PHE A 653 -2.64 -6.65 33.81
C PHE A 653 -4.01 -5.99 33.54
N GLN A 654 -4.31 -4.87 34.22
CA GLN A 654 -5.46 -4.03 33.96
C GLN A 654 -5.14 -3.04 32.83
N SER A 655 -6.13 -2.74 31.97
CA SER A 655 -5.93 -1.82 30.86
C SER A 655 -5.62 -0.40 31.36
N PHE A 656 -4.60 0.24 30.79
CA PHE A 656 -4.15 1.59 31.13
C PHE A 656 -3.54 1.77 32.54
N ALA A 657 -3.29 0.68 33.28
CA ALA A 657 -2.55 0.76 34.54
C ALA A 657 -1.07 1.09 34.28
N GLN A 658 -0.53 2.08 35.00
CA GLN A 658 0.88 2.48 34.92
C GLN A 658 1.43 2.73 36.32
N VAL A 659 2.69 2.34 36.54
CA VAL A 659 3.30 2.18 37.88
C VAL A 659 3.68 3.52 38.54
N ASP A 660 4.18 4.52 37.79
CA ASP A 660 4.45 5.86 38.33
C ASP A 660 4.45 6.96 37.26
N ALA A 661 3.95 8.15 37.64
CA ALA A 661 3.93 9.36 36.81
C ALA A 661 5.28 10.11 36.75
N SER A 662 6.30 9.63 37.47
CA SER A 662 7.69 10.15 37.41
C SER A 662 8.51 9.42 36.33
N THR A 663 8.35 8.10 36.22
CA THR A 663 9.03 7.25 35.23
C THR A 663 8.57 7.44 33.79
N THR A 664 7.36 7.96 33.57
CA THR A 664 6.81 8.22 32.23
C THR A 664 7.64 9.19 31.41
N ARG A 665 8.39 10.12 32.02
CA ARG A 665 9.29 11.05 31.30
C ARG A 665 10.56 10.40 30.73
N LYS A 666 10.99 9.24 31.26
CA LYS A 666 12.27 8.62 30.88
C LYS A 666 12.12 7.39 29.96
N TYR A 667 10.98 6.67 30.00
CA TYR A 667 10.87 5.37 29.30
C TYR A 667 9.57 5.06 28.52
N GLY A 668 8.51 5.89 28.56
CA GLY A 668 7.31 5.82 27.67
C GLY A 668 6.46 4.53 27.66
N GLY A 669 5.15 4.61 27.41
CA GLY A 669 4.32 3.40 27.21
C GLY A 669 2.81 3.62 27.29
N THR A 670 2.05 2.69 26.70
CA THR A 670 0.57 2.76 26.60
C THR A 670 -0.15 2.22 27.84
N GLY A 671 0.45 1.30 28.58
CA GLY A 671 -0.25 0.51 29.59
C GLY A 671 -1.23 -0.52 29.00
N LEU A 672 -1.12 -0.85 27.71
CA LEU A 672 -1.97 -1.84 27.04
C LEU A 672 -1.27 -3.18 26.80
N GLY A 673 0.04 -3.22 26.56
CA GLY A 673 0.78 -4.45 26.19
C GLY A 673 0.55 -5.64 27.14
N LEU A 674 0.74 -5.46 28.45
CA LEU A 674 0.48 -6.52 29.45
C LEU A 674 -1.01 -6.89 29.53
N ALA A 675 -1.91 -5.92 29.34
CA ALA A 675 -3.33 -6.19 29.30
C ALA A 675 -3.69 -7.06 28.09
N ILE A 676 -3.14 -6.79 26.90
CA ILE A 676 -3.29 -7.61 25.68
C ILE A 676 -2.71 -9.01 25.92
N CYS A 677 -1.50 -9.13 26.47
CA CYS A 677 -0.87 -10.41 26.79
C CYS A 677 -1.78 -11.32 27.63
N LYS A 678 -2.45 -10.77 28.65
CA LYS A 678 -3.41 -11.52 29.48
C LYS A 678 -4.58 -12.09 28.69
N ARG A 679 -5.08 -11.38 27.68
CA ARG A 679 -6.22 -11.86 26.88
C ARG A 679 -5.78 -12.82 25.78
N LEU A 680 -4.62 -12.60 25.17
CA LEU A 680 -4.02 -13.56 24.22
C LEU A 680 -3.73 -14.90 24.91
N ALA A 681 -3.12 -14.90 26.10
CA ALA A 681 -2.92 -16.13 26.87
C ALA A 681 -4.24 -16.86 27.17
N ALA A 682 -5.29 -16.12 27.56
CA ALA A 682 -6.62 -16.69 27.81
C ALA A 682 -7.29 -17.26 26.53
N LEU A 683 -7.12 -16.61 25.38
CA LEU A 683 -7.59 -17.12 24.08
C LEU A 683 -6.83 -18.39 23.68
N MET A 684 -5.52 -18.46 23.94
CA MET A 684 -4.68 -19.65 23.76
C MET A 684 -4.89 -20.72 24.85
N GLY A 685 -6.01 -20.69 25.59
CA GLY A 685 -6.37 -21.71 26.58
C GLY A 685 -5.46 -21.77 27.82
N GLY A 686 -4.72 -20.69 28.11
CA GLY A 686 -3.78 -20.59 29.22
C GLY A 686 -3.98 -19.35 30.10
N THR A 687 -2.95 -19.01 30.87
CA THR A 687 -2.96 -17.97 31.90
C THR A 687 -1.69 -17.11 31.85
N VAL A 688 -1.63 -16.04 32.64
CA VAL A 688 -0.48 -15.15 32.74
C VAL A 688 -0.23 -14.79 34.19
N GLY A 689 1.04 -14.59 34.56
CA GLY A 689 1.45 -14.19 35.89
C GLY A 689 2.78 -13.45 35.94
N LEU A 690 3.17 -13.13 37.17
CA LEU A 690 4.35 -12.37 37.52
C LEU A 690 4.88 -12.87 38.86
N GLU A 691 6.19 -13.05 38.95
CA GLU A 691 6.94 -13.27 40.18
C GLU A 691 7.99 -12.14 40.25
N SER A 692 7.97 -11.27 41.26
CA SER A 692 8.93 -10.14 41.32
C SER A 692 9.20 -9.67 42.74
N VAL A 693 10.45 -9.28 42.98
CA VAL A 693 10.94 -8.73 44.25
C VAL A 693 11.69 -7.43 43.93
N PRO A 694 11.36 -6.28 44.57
CA PRO A 694 12.07 -5.02 44.35
C PRO A 694 13.58 -5.15 44.56
N GLY A 695 14.36 -4.75 43.55
CA GLY A 695 15.82 -4.84 43.55
C GLY A 695 16.43 -6.17 43.09
N GLU A 696 15.64 -7.24 42.94
CA GLU A 696 16.11 -8.56 42.47
C GLU A 696 15.62 -8.92 41.05
N GLY A 697 14.74 -8.10 40.48
CA GLY A 697 14.19 -8.26 39.13
C GLY A 697 12.77 -8.82 39.09
N SER A 698 12.35 -9.26 37.90
CA SER A 698 10.99 -9.73 37.62
C SER A 698 11.01 -10.96 36.72
N THR A 699 10.06 -11.88 36.93
CA THR A 699 9.80 -13.01 36.03
C THR A 699 8.35 -12.93 35.57
N PHE A 700 8.16 -12.49 34.33
CA PHE A 700 6.86 -12.54 33.66
C PHE A 700 6.68 -13.90 33.01
N TRP A 701 5.52 -14.51 33.19
CA TRP A 701 5.25 -15.83 32.61
C TRP A 701 3.84 -15.92 32.04
N PHE A 702 3.69 -16.77 31.03
CA PHE A 702 2.38 -17.13 30.50
C PHE A 702 2.36 -18.61 30.09
N THR A 703 1.17 -19.20 30.08
CA THR A 703 0.95 -20.52 29.50
C THR A 703 0.14 -20.40 28.21
N ALA A 704 0.41 -21.31 27.27
CA ALA A 704 -0.39 -21.48 26.07
C ALA A 704 -0.59 -22.98 25.83
N ARG A 705 -1.82 -23.36 25.47
CA ARG A 705 -2.17 -24.72 25.05
C ARG A 705 -1.94 -24.83 23.56
N LEU A 706 -0.94 -25.61 23.18
CA LEU A 706 -0.52 -25.76 21.79
C LEU A 706 -0.78 -27.21 21.34
N GLY A 707 -1.33 -27.37 20.13
CA GLY A 707 -1.69 -28.69 19.60
C GLY A 707 -0.45 -29.51 19.28
N HIS A 708 -0.60 -30.84 19.25
CA HIS A 708 0.43 -31.70 18.68
C HIS A 708 0.58 -31.40 17.17
N ALA A 709 1.81 -31.24 16.69
CA ALA A 709 2.13 -31.20 15.26
C ALA A 709 2.99 -32.41 14.91
N ASP A 710 2.60 -33.12 13.86
CA ASP A 710 3.51 -34.10 13.26
C ASP A 710 4.72 -33.37 12.68
N VAL A 711 5.92 -33.89 12.96
CA VAL A 711 7.17 -33.29 12.47
C VAL A 711 7.16 -33.29 10.94
N PRO A 712 7.26 -32.12 10.27
CA PRO A 712 7.26 -32.08 8.81
C PRO A 712 8.40 -32.92 8.23
N GLU A 713 8.13 -33.74 7.21
CA GLU A 713 9.11 -34.65 6.57
C GLU A 713 10.42 -33.97 6.14
N VAL A 714 10.39 -32.66 5.88
CA VAL A 714 11.56 -31.86 5.53
C VAL A 714 12.59 -31.82 6.67
N SER A 715 12.14 -31.89 7.94
CA SER A 715 13.00 -31.80 9.13
C SER A 715 13.90 -33.03 9.35
N LEU A 716 13.64 -34.16 8.68
CA LEU A 716 14.51 -35.34 8.69
C LEU A 716 15.86 -35.10 7.99
N LEU A 717 15.93 -34.14 7.05
CA LEU A 717 17.19 -33.76 6.39
C LEU A 717 18.13 -33.00 7.35
N SER A 718 17.59 -32.21 8.27
CA SER A 718 18.35 -31.56 9.34
C SER A 718 18.99 -32.58 10.30
N SER A 719 18.34 -33.73 10.51
CA SER A 719 18.88 -34.85 11.29
C SER A 719 20.12 -35.48 10.65
N LEU A 720 20.28 -35.42 9.33
CA LEU A 720 21.46 -35.91 8.61
C LEU A 720 22.66 -34.96 8.72
N GLN A 721 22.45 -33.66 8.98
CA GLN A 721 23.55 -32.71 9.18
C GLN A 721 24.21 -32.86 10.56
N MET A 722 23.46 -33.22 11.61
CA MET A 722 24.01 -33.48 12.95
C MET A 722 25.07 -34.61 12.94
N VAL A 723 24.99 -35.55 12.00
CA VAL A 723 25.97 -36.64 11.82
C VAL A 723 27.39 -36.11 11.56
N SER A 724 27.57 -34.88 11.06
CA SER A 724 28.88 -34.28 10.77
C SER A 724 29.62 -33.72 11.99
N LEU A 725 28.92 -33.46 13.10
CA LEU A 725 29.49 -32.96 14.36
C LEU A 725 29.53 -34.03 15.46
N ALA A 726 28.73 -35.08 15.35
CA ALA A 726 28.67 -36.18 16.30
C ALA A 726 30.06 -36.76 16.64
N GLY A 727 30.35 -36.88 17.94
CA GLY A 727 31.60 -37.41 18.48
C GLY A 727 32.79 -36.44 18.48
N LYS A 728 32.70 -35.25 17.86
CA LYS A 728 33.79 -34.26 17.91
C LYS A 728 33.90 -33.64 19.31
N GLN A 729 35.13 -33.53 19.84
CA GLN A 729 35.39 -32.77 21.06
C GLN A 729 35.38 -31.26 20.80
N ALA A 730 34.76 -30.51 21.70
CA ALA A 730 34.78 -29.05 21.71
C ALA A 730 35.22 -28.55 23.09
N ALA A 731 35.94 -27.42 23.13
CA ALA A 731 36.13 -26.67 24.37
C ALA A 731 35.24 -25.42 24.36
N VAL A 732 34.58 -25.13 25.47
CA VAL A 732 33.76 -23.93 25.66
C VAL A 732 34.36 -23.10 26.79
N VAL A 733 34.62 -21.83 26.52
CA VAL A 733 35.20 -20.88 27.48
C VAL A 733 34.29 -19.65 27.55
N ASP A 734 33.62 -19.48 28.68
CA ASP A 734 32.69 -18.38 28.96
C ASP A 734 32.68 -18.22 30.50
N ASP A 735 32.74 -16.99 31.00
CA ASP A 735 32.83 -16.71 32.43
C ASP A 735 31.50 -16.92 33.17
N THR A 736 30.40 -16.95 32.41
CA THR A 736 29.05 -16.94 32.92
C THR A 736 28.48 -18.37 32.95
N PRO A 737 28.22 -18.97 34.14
CA PRO A 737 27.78 -20.36 34.24
C PRO A 737 26.47 -20.68 33.49
N VAL A 738 25.62 -19.68 33.27
CA VAL A 738 24.39 -19.82 32.46
C VAL A 738 24.72 -20.04 30.99
N ASN A 739 25.69 -19.33 30.43
CA ASN A 739 26.15 -19.48 29.05
C ASN A 739 26.81 -20.85 28.84
N LEU A 740 27.68 -21.27 29.77
CA LEU A 740 28.28 -22.60 29.76
C LEU A 740 27.21 -23.71 29.76
N ARG A 741 26.18 -23.60 30.60
CA ARG A 741 25.07 -24.57 30.65
C ARG A 741 24.24 -24.60 29.36
N ILE A 742 23.96 -23.44 28.75
CA ILE A 742 23.22 -23.36 27.48
C ILE A 742 24.05 -23.98 26.34
N LEU A 743 25.35 -23.65 26.25
CA LEU A 743 26.26 -24.19 25.24
C LEU A 743 26.49 -25.70 25.41
N ASP A 744 26.59 -26.19 26.65
CA ASP A 744 26.70 -27.63 26.95
C ASP A 744 25.50 -28.41 26.40
N LYS A 745 24.27 -27.98 26.70
CA LYS A 745 23.04 -28.54 26.13
C LYS A 745 23.06 -28.54 24.61
N GLN A 746 23.30 -27.37 23.99
CA GLN A 746 23.25 -27.21 22.54
C GLN A 746 24.28 -28.10 21.81
N LEU A 747 25.52 -28.13 22.29
CA LEU A 747 26.58 -28.93 21.67
C LEU A 747 26.34 -30.44 21.87
N ARG A 748 25.85 -30.87 23.04
CA ARG A 748 25.44 -32.26 23.28
C ARG A 748 24.27 -32.69 22.40
N ARG A 749 23.30 -31.80 22.16
CA ARG A 749 22.16 -32.03 21.26
C ARG A 749 22.62 -32.29 19.81
N TRP A 750 23.72 -31.69 19.37
CA TRP A 750 24.36 -31.98 18.07
C TRP A 750 25.33 -33.18 18.12
N GLY A 751 25.34 -33.94 19.22
CA GLY A 751 26.19 -35.11 19.41
C GLY A 751 27.66 -34.81 19.72
N MET A 752 28.04 -33.56 19.96
CA MET A 752 29.41 -33.19 20.30
C MET A 752 29.74 -33.54 21.76
N LEU A 753 31.03 -33.55 22.07
CA LEU A 753 31.56 -33.76 23.43
C LEU A 753 32.19 -32.45 23.95
N PRO A 754 31.38 -31.51 24.49
CA PRO A 754 31.90 -30.27 25.07
C PRO A 754 32.61 -30.51 26.41
N THR A 755 33.70 -29.77 26.62
CA THR A 755 34.37 -29.57 27.90
C THR A 755 34.30 -28.08 28.24
N LEU A 756 33.86 -27.75 29.45
CA LEU A 756 33.49 -26.38 29.86
C LEU A 756 34.58 -25.77 30.77
N PHE A 757 34.85 -24.48 30.59
CA PHE A 757 35.83 -23.73 31.38
C PHE A 757 35.29 -22.34 31.75
N GLU A 758 35.17 -22.07 33.05
CA GLU A 758 34.82 -20.74 33.58
C GLU A 758 35.99 -19.74 33.48
N ARG A 759 37.23 -20.23 33.26
CA ARG A 759 38.43 -19.39 33.18
C ARG A 759 39.28 -19.76 31.96
N ALA A 760 39.65 -18.74 31.18
CA ALA A 760 40.52 -18.86 30.02
C ALA A 760 41.89 -19.51 30.34
N ALA A 761 42.43 -19.28 31.54
CA ALA A 761 43.69 -19.89 31.97
C ALA A 761 43.61 -21.42 32.10
N ASP A 762 42.50 -21.96 32.61
CA ASP A 762 42.32 -23.41 32.78
C ASP A 762 42.12 -24.10 31.43
N ALA A 763 41.37 -23.45 30.53
CA ALA A 763 41.23 -23.89 29.14
C ALA A 763 42.59 -23.94 28.41
N LEU A 764 43.42 -22.90 28.54
CA LEU A 764 44.76 -22.83 27.92
C LEU A 764 45.74 -23.87 28.48
N GLU A 765 45.56 -24.35 29.70
CA GLU A 765 46.39 -25.42 30.28
C GLU A 765 45.93 -26.80 29.79
N TRP A 766 44.61 -27.04 29.81
CA TRP A 766 44.02 -28.30 29.37
C TRP A 766 44.24 -28.58 27.87
N LEU A 767 44.05 -27.55 27.02
CA LEU A 767 44.23 -27.61 25.56
C LEU A 767 45.66 -27.99 25.14
N LYS A 768 46.69 -27.83 26.00
CA LYS A 768 48.06 -28.29 25.70
C LYS A 768 48.18 -29.80 25.47
N SER A 769 47.27 -30.57 26.07
CA SER A 769 47.30 -32.04 26.07
C SER A 769 46.05 -32.67 25.45
N HIS A 770 45.04 -31.88 25.12
CA HIS A 770 43.76 -32.33 24.59
C HIS A 770 43.40 -31.54 23.32
N PRO A 771 43.74 -32.05 22.12
CA PRO A 771 43.37 -31.40 20.87
C PRO A 771 41.85 -31.53 20.64
N VAL A 772 41.17 -30.39 20.50
CA VAL A 772 39.74 -30.32 20.19
C VAL A 772 39.49 -29.97 18.73
N ALA A 773 38.31 -30.31 18.21
CA ALA A 773 37.92 -29.95 16.85
C ALA A 773 37.55 -28.47 16.70
N VAL A 774 37.10 -27.82 17.79
CA VAL A 774 36.74 -26.41 17.85
C VAL A 774 36.84 -25.88 19.29
N VAL A 775 37.19 -24.60 19.43
CA VAL A 775 37.05 -23.84 20.66
C VAL A 775 35.97 -22.77 20.46
N VAL A 776 34.99 -22.72 21.36
CA VAL A 776 33.98 -21.66 21.43
C VAL A 776 34.34 -20.78 22.61
N SER A 777 34.65 -19.50 22.36
CA SER A 777 35.08 -18.54 23.39
C SER A 777 34.15 -17.35 23.43
N ASP A 778 33.82 -16.86 24.62
CA ASP A 778 33.28 -15.51 24.77
C ASP A 778 34.38 -14.44 24.60
N MET A 779 33.98 -13.18 24.40
CA MET A 779 34.86 -12.03 24.36
C MET A 779 35.17 -11.43 25.74
N HIS A 780 34.17 -11.28 26.61
CA HIS A 780 34.21 -10.46 27.81
C HIS A 780 34.43 -11.28 29.09
N MET A 781 35.49 -12.09 29.10
CA MET A 781 35.86 -12.88 30.28
C MET A 781 36.72 -12.05 31.26
N PRO A 782 36.52 -12.16 32.59
CA PRO A 782 37.40 -11.60 33.61
C PRO A 782 38.83 -12.15 33.50
N GLU A 783 39.80 -11.37 33.98
CA GLU A 783 41.25 -11.65 33.96
C GLU A 783 41.90 -11.69 32.55
N MET A 784 41.27 -12.33 31.57
CA MET A 784 41.78 -12.53 30.21
C MET A 784 40.64 -12.53 29.20
N ASP A 785 40.56 -11.51 28.35
CA ASP A 785 39.54 -11.40 27.31
C ASP A 785 39.71 -12.45 26.20
N GLY A 786 38.63 -12.68 25.43
CA GLY A 786 38.58 -13.67 24.35
C GLY A 786 39.60 -13.40 23.24
N GLN A 787 40.00 -12.14 23.05
CA GLN A 787 41.04 -11.78 22.07
C GLN A 787 42.43 -12.22 22.55
N THR A 788 42.78 -11.95 23.81
CA THR A 788 44.04 -12.36 24.42
C THR A 788 44.12 -13.88 24.51
N PHE A 789 43.02 -14.54 24.91
CA PHE A 789 42.90 -15.99 24.91
C PHE A 789 43.15 -16.58 23.51
N ALA A 790 42.50 -16.05 22.48
CA ALA A 790 42.67 -16.52 21.11
C ALA A 790 44.08 -16.26 20.54
N GLN A 791 44.72 -15.13 20.89
CA GLN A 791 46.11 -14.87 20.53
C GLN A 791 47.06 -15.92 21.13
N ILE A 792 46.97 -16.18 22.44
CA ILE A 792 47.80 -17.18 23.12
C ILE A 792 47.53 -18.60 22.60
N LEU A 793 46.27 -18.91 22.26
CA LEU A 793 45.92 -20.20 21.66
C LEU A 793 46.50 -20.36 20.25
N ARG A 794 46.44 -19.33 19.39
CA ARG A 794 47.02 -19.38 18.04
C ARG A 794 48.54 -19.54 18.02
N GLU A 795 49.25 -18.98 19.02
CA GLU A 795 50.70 -19.20 19.18
C GLU A 795 51.05 -20.67 19.50
N ARG A 796 50.14 -21.40 20.16
CA ARG A 796 50.37 -22.78 20.65
C ARG A 796 49.76 -23.85 19.75
N SER A 797 48.66 -23.53 19.08
CA SER A 797 47.84 -24.45 18.29
C SER A 797 47.21 -23.69 17.11
N PRO A 798 48.02 -23.31 16.10
CA PRO A 798 47.57 -22.44 15.01
C PRO A 798 46.42 -23.01 14.20
N ASP A 799 46.33 -24.34 14.09
CA ASP A 799 45.31 -25.06 13.31
C ASP A 799 44.00 -25.31 14.06
N THR A 800 43.92 -25.03 15.37
CA THR A 800 42.69 -25.24 16.16
C THR A 800 41.68 -24.13 15.83
N PRO A 801 40.47 -24.47 15.33
CA PRO A 801 39.50 -23.44 14.97
C PRO A 801 38.86 -22.78 16.19
N ILE A 802 38.73 -21.46 16.16
CA ILE A 802 38.19 -20.63 17.24
C ILE A 802 36.94 -19.89 16.75
N VAL A 803 35.81 -20.14 17.41
CA VAL A 803 34.54 -19.44 17.23
C VAL A 803 34.35 -18.44 18.38
N LEU A 804 34.28 -17.15 18.07
CA LEU A 804 34.00 -16.10 19.04
C LEU A 804 32.48 -15.90 19.20
N LEU A 805 32.03 -15.80 20.44
CA LEU A 805 30.73 -15.23 20.82
C LEU A 805 30.98 -13.86 21.48
N THR A 806 30.12 -12.87 21.23
CA THR A 806 30.24 -11.56 21.90
C THR A 806 28.90 -10.86 22.09
N SER A 807 28.63 -10.40 23.31
CA SER A 807 27.47 -9.56 23.66
C SER A 807 27.65 -8.09 23.25
N GLY A 808 28.85 -7.68 22.80
CA GLY A 808 29.22 -6.28 22.53
C GLY A 808 29.44 -5.95 21.05
N THR A 809 30.41 -5.08 20.76
CA THR A 809 30.84 -4.76 19.39
C THR A 809 31.66 -5.90 18.78
N MET A 810 31.55 -6.07 17.46
CA MET A 810 32.37 -7.04 16.73
C MET A 810 33.82 -6.54 16.60
N PRO A 811 34.84 -7.35 16.91
CA PRO A 811 36.23 -6.98 16.66
C PRO A 811 36.49 -6.86 15.15
N THR A 812 37.32 -5.89 14.76
CA THR A 812 37.62 -5.56 13.36
C THR A 812 39.13 -5.48 13.10
N GLY A 813 39.54 -5.42 11.83
CA GLY A 813 40.95 -5.32 11.47
C GLY A 813 41.77 -6.54 11.89
N GLU A 814 42.94 -6.31 12.50
CA GLU A 814 43.83 -7.38 12.94
C GLU A 814 43.24 -8.21 14.10
N GLN A 815 42.46 -7.59 14.99
CA GLN A 815 41.77 -8.25 16.09
C GLN A 815 40.80 -9.34 15.60
N ALA A 816 40.25 -9.18 14.39
CA ALA A 816 39.34 -10.14 13.80
C ALA A 816 40.04 -11.41 13.26
N ARG A 817 41.36 -11.36 12.99
CA ARG A 817 42.10 -12.43 12.28
C ARG A 817 42.39 -13.67 13.13
N VAL A 818 42.31 -13.58 14.46
CA VAL A 818 42.58 -14.72 15.34
C VAL A 818 41.42 -15.72 15.39
N PHE A 819 40.22 -15.31 14.97
CA PHE A 819 38.98 -16.12 15.01
C PHE A 819 38.53 -16.57 13.61
N ASP A 820 38.17 -17.84 13.45
CA ASP A 820 37.69 -18.44 12.19
C ASP A 820 36.20 -18.19 11.94
N ALA A 821 35.44 -18.01 13.02
CA ALA A 821 34.08 -17.51 12.98
C ALA A 821 33.81 -16.58 14.17
N ARG A 822 32.84 -15.66 14.01
CA ARG A 822 32.43 -14.69 15.02
C ARG A 822 30.92 -14.53 14.96
N LEU A 823 30.25 -14.60 16.10
CA LEU A 823 28.80 -14.45 16.24
C LEU A 823 28.48 -13.47 17.37
N LEU A 824 27.39 -12.72 17.21
CA LEU A 824 26.86 -11.83 18.23
C LEU A 824 25.89 -12.60 19.13
N LYS A 825 25.87 -12.30 20.44
CA LYS A 825 24.80 -12.75 21.34
C LYS A 825 23.59 -11.78 21.23
N PRO A 826 22.34 -12.27 21.36
CA PRO A 826 21.93 -13.66 21.16
C PRO A 826 22.20 -14.09 19.71
N TYR A 827 22.56 -15.37 19.54
CA TYR A 827 22.73 -16.03 18.23
C TYR A 827 21.64 -17.09 18.07
N ARG A 828 21.24 -17.36 16.83
CA ARG A 828 20.35 -18.50 16.54
C ARG A 828 21.11 -19.82 16.63
N GLN A 829 20.48 -20.90 17.09
CA GLN A 829 21.10 -22.23 17.16
C GLN A 829 21.62 -22.70 15.80
N SER A 830 20.90 -22.37 14.71
CA SER A 830 21.36 -22.66 13.33
C SER A 830 22.64 -21.93 12.94
N GLN A 831 22.80 -20.67 13.33
CA GLN A 831 23.99 -19.87 13.03
C GLN A 831 25.23 -20.40 13.75
N LEU A 832 25.08 -20.83 15.02
CA LEU A 832 26.16 -21.46 15.78
C LEU A 832 26.51 -22.83 15.21
N PHE A 833 25.51 -23.64 14.87
CA PHE A 833 25.71 -24.93 14.20
C PHE A 833 26.48 -24.76 12.88
N GLU A 834 26.06 -23.85 12.00
CA GLU A 834 26.72 -23.57 10.72
C GLU A 834 28.13 -23.02 10.90
N ALA A 835 28.37 -22.15 11.89
CA ALA A 835 29.70 -21.65 12.19
C ALA A 835 30.65 -22.78 12.60
N ILE A 836 30.22 -23.67 13.51
CA ILE A 836 31.01 -24.82 13.97
C ILE A 836 31.18 -25.86 12.85
N ALA A 837 30.11 -26.19 12.11
CA ALA A 837 30.17 -27.11 10.97
C ALA A 837 31.14 -26.60 9.89
N ARG A 838 31.09 -25.31 9.56
CA ARG A 838 32.01 -24.69 8.58
C ARG A 838 33.47 -24.81 9.02
N VAL A 839 33.81 -24.43 10.26
CA VAL A 839 35.22 -24.43 10.70
C VAL A 839 35.76 -25.84 10.97
N THR A 840 34.92 -26.77 11.44
CA THR A 840 35.32 -28.17 11.73
C THR A 840 35.34 -29.09 10.50
N SER A 841 35.00 -28.59 9.31
CA SER A 841 34.98 -29.37 8.05
C SER A 841 36.18 -29.07 7.13
N VAL A 842 37.07 -28.15 7.50
CA VAL A 842 38.18 -27.69 6.64
C VAL A 842 39.35 -28.69 6.53
N ALA A 843 39.37 -29.74 7.36
CA ALA A 843 40.49 -30.67 7.46
C ALA A 843 40.61 -31.74 6.33
N VAL A 844 39.72 -31.76 5.32
CA VAL A 844 39.81 -32.72 4.21
C VAL A 844 39.58 -32.06 2.83
N ALA A 845 40.65 -32.08 2.02
CA ALA A 845 40.67 -31.90 0.56
C ALA A 845 40.23 -30.53 -0.05
N VAL A 846 41.14 -29.55 0.01
CA VAL A 846 41.05 -28.27 -0.73
C VAL A 846 41.18 -28.43 -2.28
N GLU A 847 41.48 -29.61 -2.81
CA GLU A 847 41.69 -29.85 -4.26
C GLU A 847 40.59 -30.65 -5.01
N ASN A 848 39.52 -31.12 -4.35
CA ASN A 848 38.41 -31.82 -5.04
C ASN A 848 37.03 -31.16 -4.91
N VAL A 849 36.89 -30.07 -4.15
CA VAL A 849 35.59 -29.39 -3.93
C VAL A 849 35.16 -28.53 -5.13
N ALA A 850 36.03 -28.33 -6.13
CA ALA A 850 35.64 -27.81 -7.44
C ALA A 850 34.78 -28.80 -8.27
N LYS A 851 34.55 -30.05 -7.79
CA LYS A 851 33.80 -31.07 -8.52
C LYS A 851 33.02 -32.08 -7.66
N ALA A 852 32.74 -31.77 -6.40
CA ALA A 852 31.87 -32.57 -5.53
C ALA A 852 30.43 -32.00 -5.53
N GLU A 853 29.44 -32.89 -5.68
CA GLU A 853 28.08 -32.51 -6.07
C GLU A 853 27.25 -31.91 -4.91
N ARG A 854 26.50 -30.85 -5.22
CA ARG A 854 25.45 -30.33 -4.32
C ARG A 854 24.32 -31.38 -4.24
N PRO A 855 23.78 -31.70 -3.05
CA PRO A 855 22.69 -32.67 -2.93
C PRO A 855 21.49 -32.34 -3.82
N ALA A 856 20.94 -33.38 -4.45
CA ALA A 856 20.08 -33.28 -5.62
C ALA A 856 18.66 -32.72 -5.34
N LEU A 857 18.50 -31.40 -5.48
CA LEU A 857 17.22 -30.78 -5.88
C LEU A 857 17.20 -30.35 -7.37
N ARG A 858 18.37 -30.34 -8.03
CA ARG A 858 18.61 -29.59 -9.27
C ARG A 858 18.12 -30.20 -10.60
N ASN A 859 17.51 -31.38 -10.59
CA ASN A 859 17.01 -32.06 -11.80
C ASN A 859 15.50 -32.35 -11.76
N GLN A 860 14.75 -31.69 -10.86
CA GLN A 860 13.29 -31.78 -10.87
C GLN A 860 12.70 -30.86 -11.94
N PHE A 861 11.84 -31.42 -12.79
CA PHE A 861 11.22 -30.73 -13.91
C PHE A 861 9.80 -30.32 -13.53
N ILE A 862 9.48 -29.01 -13.54
CA ILE A 862 8.16 -28.49 -13.13
C ILE A 862 7.36 -28.12 -14.39
N LEU A 863 6.08 -28.49 -14.46
CA LEU A 863 5.18 -27.96 -15.50
C LEU A 863 4.46 -26.73 -14.95
N VAL A 864 4.52 -25.60 -15.66
CA VAL A 864 3.74 -24.41 -15.36
C VAL A 864 2.67 -24.25 -16.44
N ALA A 865 1.40 -24.41 -16.07
CA ALA A 865 0.25 -24.23 -16.94
C ALA A 865 -0.48 -22.94 -16.55
N ASP A 866 -0.39 -21.92 -17.38
CA ASP A 866 -1.01 -20.60 -17.19
C ASP A 866 -1.24 -19.99 -18.58
N ASP A 867 -2.39 -19.37 -18.81
CA ASP A 867 -2.75 -18.82 -20.13
C ASP A 867 -2.02 -17.50 -20.45
N ASN A 868 -1.23 -17.00 -19.50
CA ASN A 868 -0.55 -15.73 -19.58
C ASN A 868 0.96 -15.88 -19.64
N ALA A 869 1.53 -15.42 -20.77
CA ALA A 869 2.96 -15.46 -21.04
C ALA A 869 3.79 -14.69 -20.00
N VAL A 870 3.24 -13.61 -19.40
CA VAL A 870 3.88 -12.88 -18.29
C VAL A 870 3.96 -13.78 -17.07
N ASN A 871 2.84 -14.39 -16.66
CA ASN A 871 2.77 -15.27 -15.48
C ASN A 871 3.69 -16.48 -15.63
N LEU A 872 3.65 -17.14 -16.81
CA LEU A 872 4.56 -18.22 -17.16
C LEU A 872 6.02 -17.79 -17.00
N LYS A 873 6.40 -16.61 -17.52
CA LYS A 873 7.79 -16.15 -17.49
C LYS A 873 8.26 -15.73 -16.09
N VAL A 874 7.39 -15.10 -15.31
CA VAL A 874 7.64 -14.79 -13.89
C VAL A 874 7.84 -16.08 -13.09
N ALA A 875 6.94 -17.07 -13.26
CA ALA A 875 7.06 -18.37 -12.61
C ALA A 875 8.35 -19.12 -13.04
N LEU A 876 8.70 -19.12 -14.34
CA LEU A 876 9.95 -19.68 -14.85
C LEU A 876 11.19 -19.00 -14.24
N ALA A 877 11.21 -17.67 -14.14
CA ALA A 877 12.34 -16.93 -13.56
C ALA A 877 12.52 -17.26 -12.06
N MET A 878 11.42 -17.32 -11.30
CA MET A 878 11.44 -17.74 -9.90
C MET A 878 11.91 -19.20 -9.75
N LEU A 879 11.40 -20.12 -10.58
CA LEU A 879 11.79 -21.54 -10.59
C LEU A 879 13.27 -21.73 -10.93
N ALA A 880 13.77 -21.04 -11.96
CA ALA A 880 15.18 -21.09 -12.36
C ALA A 880 16.11 -20.57 -11.26
N LYS A 881 15.71 -19.51 -10.55
CA LYS A 881 16.45 -18.97 -9.40
C LYS A 881 16.44 -19.90 -8.19
N LEU A 882 15.33 -20.60 -7.94
CA LEU A 882 15.23 -21.69 -6.97
C LEU A 882 15.97 -22.97 -7.41
N GLY A 883 16.44 -23.04 -8.66
CA GLY A 883 17.26 -24.13 -9.19
C GLY A 883 16.46 -25.29 -9.81
N TYR A 884 15.19 -25.09 -10.12
CA TYR A 884 14.35 -26.03 -10.86
C TYR A 884 14.45 -25.80 -12.37
N GLU A 885 14.39 -26.87 -13.15
CA GLU A 885 14.09 -26.80 -14.57
C GLU A 885 12.56 -26.83 -14.77
N ALA A 886 12.03 -26.18 -15.80
CA ALA A 886 10.60 -26.12 -16.01
C ALA A 886 10.18 -26.04 -17.48
N ALA A 887 9.00 -26.59 -17.77
CA ALA A 887 8.30 -26.45 -19.04
C ALA A 887 6.98 -25.68 -18.84
N THR A 888 6.48 -25.08 -19.91
CA THR A 888 5.22 -24.32 -19.89
C THR A 888 4.08 -25.06 -20.59
N ALA A 889 2.84 -24.67 -20.31
CA ALA A 889 1.66 -24.96 -21.13
C ALA A 889 0.76 -23.73 -21.12
N ILE A 890 0.17 -23.36 -22.27
CA ILE A 890 -0.65 -22.14 -22.41
C ILE A 890 -2.16 -22.40 -22.27
N ASN A 891 -2.56 -23.63 -21.92
CA ASN A 891 -3.93 -24.01 -21.56
C ASN A 891 -3.97 -25.40 -20.90
N GLY A 892 -5.11 -25.75 -20.28
CA GLY A 892 -5.31 -27.03 -19.60
C GLY A 892 -5.22 -28.26 -20.51
N ARG A 893 -5.57 -28.14 -21.80
CA ARG A 893 -5.47 -29.25 -22.77
C ARG A 893 -4.02 -29.59 -23.05
N GLU A 894 -3.19 -28.58 -23.32
CA GLU A 894 -1.76 -28.75 -23.51
C GLU A 894 -1.08 -29.29 -22.24
N ALA A 895 -1.53 -28.87 -21.05
CA ALA A 895 -1.03 -29.42 -19.80
C ALA A 895 -1.32 -30.93 -19.68
N VAL A 896 -2.55 -31.37 -20.00
CA VAL A 896 -2.91 -32.80 -20.09
C VAL A 896 -2.04 -33.53 -21.12
N ASP A 897 -1.85 -32.95 -22.31
CA ASP A 897 -1.09 -33.58 -23.39
C ASP A 897 0.42 -33.69 -23.10
N ARG A 898 1.01 -32.68 -22.43
CA ARG A 898 2.41 -32.69 -21.98
C ARG A 898 2.63 -33.68 -20.84
N VAL A 899 1.70 -33.80 -19.89
CA VAL A 899 1.72 -34.87 -18.87
C VAL A 899 1.62 -36.23 -19.56
N ALA A 900 0.67 -36.41 -20.48
CA ALA A 900 0.52 -37.63 -21.26
C ALA A 900 1.74 -37.98 -22.14
N ALA A 901 2.52 -36.99 -22.60
CA ALA A 901 3.78 -37.20 -23.29
C ALA A 901 4.89 -37.64 -22.31
N SER A 902 5.02 -36.98 -21.15
CA SER A 902 6.01 -37.32 -20.12
C SER A 902 5.84 -38.72 -19.51
N LEU A 903 4.61 -39.26 -19.54
CA LEU A 903 4.28 -40.60 -19.02
C LEU A 903 4.27 -41.71 -20.09
N ARG A 904 4.50 -41.39 -21.38
CA ARG A 904 4.54 -42.38 -22.46
C ARG A 904 5.92 -43.04 -22.58
N SER A 905 6.06 -44.21 -21.99
CA SER A 905 7.24 -45.08 -22.11
C SER A 905 7.29 -45.77 -23.48
N GLY A 906 7.87 -45.13 -24.50
CA GLY A 906 7.93 -45.74 -25.82
C GLY A 906 8.56 -45.00 -26.99
N THR A 907 9.77 -44.42 -26.88
CA THR A 907 10.76 -44.33 -27.99
C THR A 907 12.11 -43.80 -27.48
N GLY A 908 13.11 -44.68 -27.34
CA GLY A 908 14.55 -44.36 -27.41
C GLY A 908 15.21 -43.54 -26.29
N GLU A 909 14.55 -42.50 -25.78
CA GLU A 909 15.10 -41.55 -24.81
C GLU A 909 14.39 -41.63 -23.46
N THR A 910 15.11 -41.36 -22.37
CA THR A 910 14.60 -41.44 -20.99
C THR A 910 13.57 -40.32 -20.76
N PRO A 911 12.28 -40.62 -20.51
CA PRO A 911 11.28 -39.57 -20.35
C PRO A 911 11.50 -38.79 -19.05
N ARG A 912 11.69 -37.47 -19.15
CA ARG A 912 11.67 -36.55 -18.00
C ARG A 912 10.24 -36.43 -17.47
N GLN A 913 9.99 -37.00 -16.30
CA GLN A 913 8.73 -36.85 -15.58
C GLN A 913 8.66 -35.50 -14.85
N TYR A 914 7.46 -34.92 -14.77
CA TYR A 914 7.25 -33.72 -13.97
C TYR A 914 7.19 -34.04 -12.48
N ALA A 915 7.88 -33.25 -11.65
CA ALA A 915 7.92 -33.40 -10.20
C ALA A 915 6.72 -32.71 -9.50
N ALA A 916 6.23 -31.62 -10.08
CA ALA A 916 4.94 -31.00 -9.76
C ALA A 916 4.40 -30.24 -10.99
N ILE A 917 3.12 -29.88 -10.93
CA ILE A 917 2.45 -29.04 -11.91
C ILE A 917 1.89 -27.81 -11.18
N LEU A 918 2.36 -26.61 -11.53
CA LEU A 918 1.70 -25.35 -11.17
C LEU A 918 0.59 -25.13 -12.20
N MET A 919 -0.66 -25.09 -11.79
CA MET A 919 -1.84 -25.06 -12.66
C MET A 919 -2.71 -23.86 -12.35
N ASP A 920 -2.85 -22.94 -13.28
CA ASP A 920 -3.83 -21.87 -13.19
C ASP A 920 -5.25 -22.42 -13.18
N ALA A 921 -6.06 -21.98 -12.23
CA ALA A 921 -7.44 -22.43 -12.06
C ALA A 921 -8.31 -22.11 -13.28
N ASN A 922 -8.09 -20.95 -13.91
CA ASN A 922 -8.94 -20.40 -14.96
C ASN A 922 -8.16 -20.21 -16.27
N MET A 923 -8.23 -21.19 -17.18
CA MET A 923 -7.60 -21.13 -18.51
C MET A 923 -8.61 -21.37 -19.65
N PRO A 924 -8.38 -20.84 -20.86
CA PRO A 924 -9.21 -21.11 -22.03
C PRO A 924 -9.02 -22.55 -22.57
N VAL A 925 -9.92 -22.99 -23.45
CA VAL A 925 -9.99 -24.35 -24.07
C VAL A 925 -10.33 -25.48 -23.09
N MET A 926 -9.68 -25.53 -21.93
CA MET A 926 -9.93 -26.46 -20.82
C MET A 926 -9.45 -25.79 -19.53
N ASP A 927 -10.36 -25.65 -18.55
CA ASP A 927 -10.03 -24.98 -17.28
C ASP A 927 -9.09 -25.84 -16.41
N GLY A 928 -8.41 -25.21 -15.45
CA GLY A 928 -7.43 -25.90 -14.60
C GLY A 928 -8.02 -26.99 -13.72
N PHE A 929 -9.29 -26.85 -13.32
CA PHE A 929 -10.00 -27.87 -12.55
C PHE A 929 -10.38 -29.07 -13.42
N GLU A 930 -10.80 -28.85 -14.67
CA GLU A 930 -11.09 -29.90 -15.65
C GLU A 930 -9.82 -30.62 -16.08
N ALA A 931 -8.73 -29.88 -16.36
CA ALA A 931 -7.41 -30.45 -16.62
C ALA A 931 -6.91 -31.30 -15.45
N SER A 932 -7.05 -30.82 -14.22
CA SER A 932 -6.65 -31.56 -13.01
C SER A 932 -7.48 -32.82 -12.82
N ARG A 933 -8.82 -32.72 -12.92
CA ARG A 933 -9.72 -33.88 -12.91
C ARG A 933 -9.35 -34.88 -14.00
N HIS A 934 -8.99 -34.43 -15.19
CA HIS A 934 -8.60 -35.30 -16.30
C HIS A 934 -7.26 -36.00 -16.03
N ILE A 935 -6.22 -35.27 -15.64
CA ILE A 935 -4.90 -35.81 -15.28
C ILE A 935 -5.04 -36.87 -14.17
N ILE A 936 -5.74 -36.53 -13.08
CA ILE A 936 -5.88 -37.40 -11.91
C ILE A 936 -6.77 -38.62 -12.21
N LYS A 937 -7.85 -38.44 -12.99
CA LYS A 937 -8.70 -39.57 -13.43
C LYS A 937 -7.98 -40.51 -14.39
N THR A 938 -7.08 -40.00 -15.23
CA THR A 938 -6.35 -40.82 -16.21
C THR A 938 -5.12 -41.51 -15.60
N TYR A 939 -4.38 -40.86 -14.70
CA TYR A 939 -3.08 -41.35 -14.21
C TYR A 939 -3.05 -41.70 -12.71
N GLY A 940 -4.06 -41.31 -11.92
CA GLY A 940 -4.17 -41.67 -10.50
C GLY A 940 -2.94 -41.26 -9.70
N THR A 941 -2.31 -42.20 -9.00
CA THR A 941 -1.08 -41.98 -8.22
C THR A 941 0.18 -41.77 -9.08
N ALA A 942 0.09 -41.96 -10.40
CA ALA A 942 1.16 -41.61 -11.35
C ALA A 942 0.99 -40.20 -11.94
N ALA A 943 -0.05 -39.45 -11.55
CA ALA A 943 -0.16 -38.03 -11.84
C ALA A 943 0.85 -37.24 -11.00
N PRO A 944 1.62 -36.31 -11.58
CA PRO A 944 2.39 -35.35 -10.80
C PRO A 944 1.46 -34.50 -9.91
N PRO A 945 1.89 -34.12 -8.70
CA PRO A 945 1.11 -33.30 -7.78
C PRO A 945 0.79 -31.94 -8.39
N ILE A 946 -0.50 -31.55 -8.33
CA ILE A 946 -1.00 -30.32 -8.95
C ILE A 946 -1.25 -29.26 -7.88
N ILE A 947 -0.57 -28.12 -7.99
CA ILE A 947 -0.69 -26.94 -7.12
C ILE A 947 -1.47 -25.88 -7.90
N ALA A 948 -2.61 -25.43 -7.37
CA ALA A 948 -3.43 -24.41 -7.99
C ALA A 948 -2.76 -23.01 -7.91
N LEU A 949 -2.84 -22.22 -8.98
CA LEU A 949 -2.60 -20.78 -8.94
C LEU A 949 -3.96 -20.06 -8.96
N THR A 950 -4.26 -19.22 -7.97
CA THR A 950 -5.58 -18.55 -7.85
C THR A 950 -5.45 -17.08 -7.46
N ALA A 951 -6.28 -16.21 -8.03
CA ALA A 951 -6.37 -14.79 -7.67
C ALA A 951 -7.31 -14.50 -6.47
N SER A 952 -7.84 -15.55 -5.82
CA SER A 952 -8.82 -15.47 -4.74
C SER A 952 -8.53 -16.55 -3.70
N VAL A 953 -8.45 -16.16 -2.42
CA VAL A 953 -8.31 -17.07 -1.26
C VAL A 953 -9.64 -17.11 -0.50
N LEU A 954 -10.73 -17.37 -1.23
CA LEU A 954 -12.04 -17.66 -0.66
C LEU A 954 -12.17 -19.16 -0.37
N GLU A 955 -12.86 -19.52 0.71
CA GLU A 955 -13.02 -20.93 1.13
C GLU A 955 -13.75 -21.78 0.06
N GLU A 956 -14.61 -21.18 -0.76
CA GLU A 956 -15.25 -21.84 -1.91
C GLU A 956 -14.23 -22.25 -2.99
N ASP A 957 -13.22 -21.43 -3.27
CA ASP A 957 -12.17 -21.78 -4.25
C ASP A 957 -11.26 -22.90 -3.72
N ARG A 958 -11.01 -22.93 -2.41
CA ARG A 958 -10.30 -24.02 -1.72
C ARG A 958 -11.04 -25.36 -1.87
N GLN A 959 -12.35 -25.36 -1.65
CA GLN A 959 -13.21 -26.54 -1.84
C GLN A 959 -13.22 -27.00 -3.31
N ARG A 960 -13.27 -26.08 -4.28
CA ARG A 960 -13.20 -26.39 -5.72
C ARG A 960 -11.86 -27.00 -6.12
N CYS A 961 -10.74 -26.50 -5.58
CA CYS A 961 -9.40 -27.07 -5.81
C CYS A 961 -9.32 -28.50 -5.26
N SER A 962 -9.76 -28.71 -4.01
CA SER A 962 -9.78 -30.03 -3.37
C SER A 962 -10.68 -31.02 -4.13
N ALA A 963 -11.86 -30.60 -4.57
CA ALA A 963 -12.78 -31.43 -5.36
C ALA A 963 -12.26 -31.75 -6.78
N ALA A 964 -11.31 -30.96 -7.29
CA ALA A 964 -10.60 -31.26 -8.53
C ALA A 964 -9.35 -32.16 -8.33
N GLY A 965 -8.99 -32.46 -7.07
CA GLY A 965 -7.84 -33.30 -6.69
C GLY A 965 -6.51 -32.56 -6.60
N MET A 966 -6.51 -31.22 -6.61
CA MET A 966 -5.28 -30.42 -6.43
C MET A 966 -4.78 -30.55 -4.98
N VAL A 967 -3.46 -30.64 -4.80
CA VAL A 967 -2.83 -30.92 -3.49
C VAL A 967 -2.45 -29.66 -2.70
N GLY A 968 -2.42 -28.50 -3.36
CA GLY A 968 -2.08 -27.23 -2.75
C GLY A 968 -2.59 -26.06 -3.58
N PHE A 969 -2.44 -24.84 -3.06
CA PHE A 969 -2.76 -23.60 -3.75
C PHE A 969 -1.70 -22.53 -3.44
N LEU A 970 -1.50 -21.61 -4.38
CA LEU A 970 -0.67 -20.42 -4.25
C LEU A 970 -1.46 -19.19 -4.73
N PRO A 971 -1.47 -18.10 -3.94
CA PRO A 971 -2.13 -16.87 -4.35
C PRO A 971 -1.34 -16.20 -5.49
N LYS A 972 -2.07 -15.65 -6.47
CA LYS A 972 -1.56 -14.66 -7.42
C LYS A 972 -1.70 -13.28 -6.75
N PRO A 973 -0.67 -12.41 -6.76
CA PRO A 973 0.58 -12.55 -7.51
C PRO A 973 1.64 -13.37 -6.75
N LEU A 974 2.29 -14.32 -7.44
CA LEU A 974 3.23 -15.29 -6.85
C LEU A 974 4.36 -14.62 -6.06
N ARG A 975 4.76 -15.23 -4.93
CA ARG A 975 5.90 -14.81 -4.11
C ARG A 975 6.93 -15.93 -4.01
N ILE A 976 8.22 -15.58 -4.02
CA ILE A 976 9.32 -16.55 -4.06
C ILE A 976 9.32 -17.44 -2.81
N ASP A 977 9.07 -16.86 -1.64
CA ASP A 977 9.05 -17.59 -0.36
C ASP A 977 7.93 -18.66 -0.35
N GLU A 978 6.71 -18.25 -0.69
CA GLU A 978 5.52 -19.11 -0.75
C GLU A 978 5.66 -20.20 -1.83
N LEU A 979 6.20 -19.86 -3.00
CA LEU A 979 6.49 -20.81 -4.08
C LEU A 979 7.56 -21.83 -3.66
N SER A 980 8.63 -21.38 -2.99
CA SER A 980 9.70 -22.24 -2.47
C SER A 980 9.16 -23.24 -1.45
N GLU A 981 8.33 -22.76 -0.50
CA GLU A 981 7.68 -23.60 0.50
C GLU A 981 6.74 -24.64 -0.13
N ALA A 982 5.89 -24.23 -1.07
CA ALA A 982 4.94 -25.13 -1.75
C ALA A 982 5.66 -26.20 -2.59
N LEU A 983 6.72 -25.85 -3.31
CA LEU A 983 7.50 -26.82 -4.08
C LEU A 983 8.27 -27.79 -3.16
N ALA A 984 8.88 -27.28 -2.08
CA ALA A 984 9.55 -28.12 -1.09
C ALA A 984 8.59 -29.11 -0.40
N ARG A 985 7.31 -28.71 -0.23
CA ARG A 985 6.23 -29.52 0.34
C ARG A 985 5.67 -30.56 -0.63
N TYR A 986 5.40 -30.19 -1.89
CA TYR A 986 4.62 -31.03 -2.80
C TYR A 986 5.41 -31.67 -3.95
N ALA A 987 6.57 -31.16 -4.39
CA ALA A 987 7.27 -31.66 -5.59
C ALA A 987 8.08 -32.96 -5.38
N ARG A 988 7.81 -33.74 -4.32
CA ARG A 988 8.50 -35.00 -4.04
C ARG A 988 7.84 -36.14 -4.81
N ASN A 989 8.61 -36.83 -5.64
CA ASN A 989 8.11 -37.84 -6.59
C ASN A 989 7.57 -39.11 -5.85
N PRO A 990 6.34 -39.58 -6.15
CA PRO A 990 5.66 -40.68 -5.45
C PRO A 990 6.21 -42.10 -5.69
N ALA A 991 7.42 -42.27 -6.23
CA ALA A 991 8.07 -43.58 -6.46
C ALA A 991 8.38 -44.39 -5.18
N PHE A 992 7.98 -43.91 -4.00
CA PHE A 992 8.22 -44.54 -2.69
C PHE A 992 6.94 -44.82 -1.86
N GLU A 993 5.73 -44.58 -2.39
CA GLU A 993 4.47 -44.93 -1.70
C GLU A 993 3.99 -46.36 -2.04
N GLY A 994 4.61 -47.33 -1.37
CA GLY A 994 4.29 -48.76 -1.47
C GLY A 994 3.48 -49.33 -0.31
N ALA A 995 2.91 -48.50 0.58
CA ALA A 995 2.15 -48.97 1.74
C ALA A 995 1.11 -47.94 2.23
N ILE A 996 -0.02 -48.45 2.73
CA ILE A 996 -1.06 -47.72 3.49
C ILE A 996 -1.90 -46.70 2.68
N LYS A 997 -2.73 -47.26 1.78
CA LYS A 997 -4.07 -46.71 1.51
C LYS A 997 -5.07 -47.30 2.53
N ILE A 998 -6.25 -46.65 2.66
CA ILE A 998 -7.36 -46.98 3.59
C ILE A 998 -7.05 -46.42 5.00
N ILE A 999 -7.80 -45.48 5.60
CA ILE A 999 -9.25 -45.17 5.54
C ILE A 999 -9.47 -43.65 5.41
N ALA A 1000 -10.46 -43.22 4.60
CA ALA A 1000 -11.00 -41.86 4.61
C ALA A 1000 -12.38 -41.83 5.32
N GLY A 1001 -12.78 -40.67 5.85
CA GLY A 1001 -14.10 -40.45 6.43
C GLY A 1001 -14.47 -38.97 6.55
N ASP A 1002 -15.47 -38.54 5.80
CA ASP A 1002 -15.96 -37.15 5.73
C ASP A 1002 -16.66 -36.66 7.01
N ALA A 1003 -16.59 -35.35 7.26
CA ALA A 1003 -17.71 -34.58 7.82
C ALA A 1003 -17.58 -33.08 7.47
N ALA A 1004 -18.55 -32.54 6.72
CA ALA A 1004 -18.77 -31.09 6.57
C ALA A 1004 -19.91 -30.62 7.50
N PRO A 1005 -19.91 -29.35 7.90
CA PRO A 1005 -21.08 -28.50 7.58
C PRO A 1005 -20.74 -27.03 7.25
N ALA A 1006 -21.76 -26.29 6.78
CA ALA A 1006 -21.71 -24.91 6.28
C ALA A 1006 -22.57 -23.94 7.17
N PRO A 1007 -23.06 -22.77 6.70
CA PRO A 1007 -22.35 -21.53 6.32
C PRO A 1007 -22.86 -20.26 7.09
N GLY A 1008 -22.29 -19.06 6.84
CA GLY A 1008 -22.70 -17.82 7.54
C GLY A 1008 -22.32 -16.44 6.94
N THR A 1009 -22.80 -16.11 5.73
CA THR A 1009 -23.13 -14.76 5.19
C THR A 1009 -22.16 -13.54 5.31
N ALA A 1010 -21.81 -12.97 4.14
CA ALA A 1010 -21.30 -11.58 3.97
C ALA A 1010 -22.42 -10.51 4.19
N GLU A 1011 -22.15 -9.22 4.43
CA GLU A 1011 -21.93 -8.12 3.44
C GLU A 1011 -21.92 -6.73 4.16
N ASN A 1012 -21.44 -5.56 3.68
CA ASN A 1012 -20.52 -5.15 2.59
C ASN A 1012 -20.08 -3.65 2.75
N GLY A 1013 -19.07 -3.19 1.99
CA GLY A 1013 -19.04 -1.87 1.30
C GLY A 1013 -18.50 -0.57 1.96
N LEU A 1014 -17.39 -0.03 1.43
CA LEU A 1014 -17.22 1.35 0.90
C LEU A 1014 -15.83 1.56 0.25
N ASN A 1015 -15.76 2.28 -0.89
CA ASN A 1015 -14.59 2.32 -1.79
C ASN A 1015 -13.41 3.22 -1.33
N PRO A 1016 -12.14 2.78 -1.49
CA PRO A 1016 -10.95 3.62 -1.44
C PRO A 1016 -10.59 4.26 -2.80
N VAL A 1017 -9.63 5.20 -2.78
CA VAL A 1017 -9.07 5.86 -3.97
C VAL A 1017 -8.20 4.86 -4.77
N GLN A 1018 -8.50 4.67 -6.05
CA GLN A 1018 -7.70 3.81 -6.94
C GLN A 1018 -6.31 4.41 -7.20
N VAL A 1019 -5.28 3.72 -6.71
CA VAL A 1019 -3.88 3.95 -7.06
C VAL A 1019 -3.61 3.24 -8.39
N LEU A 1020 -3.06 3.95 -9.39
CA LEU A 1020 -2.82 3.37 -10.73
C LEU A 1020 -1.80 2.22 -10.68
N MET A 1021 -0.68 2.45 -9.99
CA MET A 1021 0.46 1.53 -9.87
C MET A 1021 0.96 1.50 -8.42
N ASP A 1022 1.12 0.30 -7.87
CA ASP A 1022 1.99 0.04 -6.72
C ASP A 1022 3.39 -0.31 -7.22
N TRP A 1023 4.25 0.70 -7.27
CA TRP A 1023 5.63 0.57 -7.72
C TRP A 1023 6.48 -0.34 -6.81
N SER A 1024 6.10 -0.52 -5.54
CA SER A 1024 6.85 -1.38 -4.61
C SER A 1024 6.88 -2.84 -5.08
N ARG A 1025 5.89 -3.26 -5.88
CA ARG A 1025 5.86 -4.58 -6.50
C ARG A 1025 6.93 -4.77 -7.58
N LEU A 1026 7.29 -3.71 -8.31
CA LEU A 1026 8.44 -3.74 -9.22
C LEU A 1026 9.76 -3.59 -8.45
N GLU A 1027 9.78 -2.90 -7.32
CA GLU A 1027 10.98 -2.80 -6.48
C GLU A 1027 11.35 -4.13 -5.80
N GLN A 1028 10.39 -5.00 -5.54
CA GLN A 1028 10.64 -6.40 -5.13
C GLN A 1028 11.42 -7.20 -6.19
N PHE A 1029 11.45 -6.77 -7.45
CA PHE A 1029 12.33 -7.37 -8.47
C PHE A 1029 13.75 -6.76 -8.44
N LYS A 1030 13.95 -5.51 -7.97
CA LYS A 1030 15.29 -4.86 -7.95
C LYS A 1030 16.33 -5.61 -7.12
N GLU A 1031 15.94 -6.25 -6.01
CA GLU A 1031 16.84 -7.06 -5.19
C GLU A 1031 17.32 -8.33 -5.92
N PHE A 1032 16.68 -8.65 -7.05
CA PHE A 1032 16.83 -9.90 -7.77
C PHE A 1032 17.19 -9.73 -9.26
N ASP A 1033 17.36 -8.49 -9.71
CA ASP A 1033 17.71 -8.09 -11.08
C ASP A 1033 19.23 -7.86 -11.23
N ASP A 1034 19.71 -7.67 -12.46
CA ASP A 1034 21.07 -7.21 -12.72
C ASP A 1034 21.20 -5.67 -12.67
N GLU A 1035 22.43 -5.15 -12.77
CA GLU A 1035 22.68 -3.69 -12.79
C GLU A 1035 21.97 -2.96 -13.94
N GLU A 1036 21.55 -3.67 -15.00
CA GLU A 1036 20.84 -3.12 -16.16
C GLU A 1036 19.31 -3.29 -16.07
N ARG A 1037 18.79 -3.89 -14.99
CA ARG A 1037 17.37 -4.22 -14.75
C ARG A 1037 16.74 -5.09 -15.83
N SER A 1038 17.51 -6.03 -16.40
CA SER A 1038 17.11 -6.78 -17.58
C SER A 1038 15.85 -7.63 -17.36
N MET A 1039 15.68 -8.25 -16.18
CA MET A 1039 14.53 -9.08 -15.86
C MET A 1039 13.26 -8.25 -15.70
N THR A 1040 13.31 -7.14 -14.96
CA THR A 1040 12.11 -6.30 -14.74
C THR A 1040 11.67 -5.63 -16.04
N ARG A 1041 12.62 -5.18 -16.87
CA ARG A 1041 12.35 -4.66 -18.21
C ARG A 1041 11.69 -5.70 -19.13
N GLU A 1042 12.12 -6.96 -19.05
CA GLU A 1042 11.54 -8.03 -19.86
C GLU A 1042 10.11 -8.40 -19.42
N VAL A 1043 9.84 -8.46 -18.10
CA VAL A 1043 8.47 -8.67 -17.56
C VAL A 1043 7.54 -7.54 -18.00
N ILE A 1044 8.00 -6.29 -17.95
CA ILE A 1044 7.27 -5.11 -18.45
C ILE A 1044 7.00 -5.23 -19.95
N ALA A 1045 8.00 -5.59 -20.75
CA ALA A 1045 7.85 -5.73 -22.20
C ALA A 1045 6.82 -6.81 -22.56
N LEU A 1046 6.80 -7.95 -21.87
CA LEU A 1046 5.78 -8.97 -22.09
C LEU A 1046 4.38 -8.44 -21.75
N PHE A 1047 4.18 -7.83 -20.58
CA PHE A 1047 2.88 -7.26 -20.21
C PHE A 1047 2.40 -6.20 -21.22
N ALA A 1048 3.29 -5.29 -21.63
CA ALA A 1048 2.99 -4.26 -22.61
C ALA A 1048 2.61 -4.82 -24.00
N SER A 1049 3.13 -6.01 -24.36
CA SER A 1049 2.80 -6.72 -25.60
C SER A 1049 1.52 -7.55 -25.52
N ASP A 1050 1.16 -8.08 -24.35
CA ASP A 1050 0.05 -9.02 -24.16
C ASP A 1050 -1.26 -8.34 -23.73
N ALA A 1051 -1.18 -7.24 -22.97
CA ALA A 1051 -2.35 -6.49 -22.52
C ALA A 1051 -3.27 -6.00 -23.67
N PRO A 1052 -2.78 -5.57 -24.85
CA PRO A 1052 -3.63 -5.24 -25.99
C PRO A 1052 -4.46 -6.43 -26.49
N ASN A 1053 -3.87 -7.63 -26.58
CA ASN A 1053 -4.57 -8.83 -27.04
C ASN A 1053 -5.69 -9.23 -26.07
N ARG A 1054 -5.41 -9.20 -24.75
CA ARG A 1054 -6.43 -9.45 -23.72
C ARG A 1054 -7.55 -8.40 -23.71
N MET A 1055 -7.24 -7.15 -24.05
CA MET A 1055 -8.26 -6.12 -24.26
C MET A 1055 -9.14 -6.39 -25.48
N ASP A 1056 -8.59 -6.96 -26.55
CA ASP A 1056 -9.35 -7.38 -27.72
C ASP A 1056 -10.23 -8.61 -27.43
N ASP A 1057 -9.77 -9.57 -26.61
CA ASP A 1057 -10.62 -10.66 -26.11
C ASP A 1057 -11.80 -10.15 -25.26
N ILE A 1058 -11.56 -9.15 -24.38
CA ILE A 1058 -12.63 -8.49 -23.61
C ILE A 1058 -13.63 -7.79 -24.55
N ARG A 1059 -13.16 -7.14 -25.63
CA ARG A 1059 -14.03 -6.51 -26.65
C ARG A 1059 -14.83 -7.56 -27.43
N ALA A 1060 -14.22 -8.65 -27.86
CA ALA A 1060 -14.90 -9.73 -28.58
C ALA A 1060 -15.97 -10.40 -27.71
N ALA A 1061 -15.70 -10.61 -26.42
CA ALA A 1061 -16.70 -11.11 -25.47
C ALA A 1061 -17.85 -10.11 -25.23
N LEU A 1062 -17.55 -8.80 -25.21
CA LEU A 1062 -18.55 -7.74 -25.14
C LEU A 1062 -19.48 -7.76 -26.38
N GLU A 1063 -18.92 -7.86 -27.59
CA GLU A 1063 -19.68 -7.94 -28.85
C GLU A 1063 -20.53 -9.22 -28.94
N ALA A 1064 -19.99 -10.35 -28.48
CA ALA A 1064 -20.69 -11.64 -28.47
C ALA A 1064 -21.83 -11.74 -27.43
N SER A 1065 -21.93 -10.78 -26.49
CA SER A 1065 -22.85 -10.83 -25.34
C SER A 1065 -22.69 -12.09 -24.46
N ASP A 1066 -21.48 -12.67 -24.40
CA ASP A 1066 -21.17 -13.86 -23.60
C ASP A 1066 -20.58 -13.47 -22.23
N SER A 1067 -21.41 -13.51 -21.20
CA SER A 1067 -21.04 -13.17 -19.81
C SER A 1067 -19.92 -14.07 -19.26
N ALA A 1068 -19.88 -15.35 -19.67
CA ALA A 1068 -18.85 -16.29 -19.22
C ALA A 1068 -17.51 -16.03 -19.92
N ALA A 1069 -17.53 -15.67 -21.21
CA ALA A 1069 -16.32 -15.21 -21.90
C ALA A 1069 -15.79 -13.89 -21.33
N LEU A 1070 -16.68 -12.93 -21.06
CA LEU A 1070 -16.32 -11.62 -20.53
C LEU A 1070 -15.72 -11.72 -19.12
N SER A 1071 -16.30 -12.57 -18.25
CA SER A 1071 -15.75 -12.90 -16.93
C SER A 1071 -14.35 -13.51 -17.03
N ARG A 1072 -14.13 -14.51 -17.91
CA ARG A 1072 -12.81 -15.14 -18.12
C ARG A 1072 -11.77 -14.14 -18.63
N ALA A 1073 -12.09 -13.34 -19.63
CA ALA A 1073 -11.17 -12.37 -20.21
C ALA A 1073 -10.77 -11.27 -19.20
N ALA A 1074 -11.74 -10.79 -18.41
CA ALA A 1074 -11.48 -9.86 -17.30
C ALA A 1074 -10.59 -10.49 -16.21
N HIS A 1075 -10.85 -11.74 -15.81
CA HIS A 1075 -10.03 -12.46 -14.83
C HIS A 1075 -8.57 -12.61 -15.30
N ALA A 1076 -8.35 -12.90 -16.58
CA ALA A 1076 -7.01 -13.09 -17.11
C ALA A 1076 -6.19 -11.78 -17.16
N LEU A 1077 -6.83 -10.65 -17.52
CA LEU A 1077 -6.19 -9.33 -17.48
C LEU A 1077 -5.97 -8.82 -16.04
N LYS A 1078 -6.87 -9.13 -15.10
CA LYS A 1078 -6.71 -8.87 -13.66
C LYS A 1078 -5.43 -9.51 -13.11
N GLY A 1079 -5.21 -10.80 -13.41
CA GLY A 1079 -4.00 -11.51 -13.00
C GLY A 1079 -2.72 -10.91 -13.61
N ALA A 1080 -2.76 -10.55 -14.90
CA ALA A 1080 -1.66 -9.86 -15.58
C ALA A 1080 -1.30 -8.54 -14.89
N ALA A 1081 -2.32 -7.72 -14.60
CA ALA A 1081 -2.18 -6.40 -13.99
C ALA A 1081 -1.59 -6.48 -12.57
N SER A 1082 -2.08 -7.39 -11.75
CA SER A 1082 -1.59 -7.58 -10.38
C SER A 1082 -0.10 -7.94 -10.32
N ASN A 1083 0.39 -8.78 -11.24
CA ASN A 1083 1.80 -9.20 -11.27
C ASN A 1083 2.79 -8.05 -11.55
N VAL A 1084 2.37 -7.01 -12.27
CA VAL A 1084 3.17 -5.79 -12.54
C VAL A 1084 2.87 -4.63 -11.58
N GLY A 1085 2.03 -4.85 -10.56
CA GLY A 1085 1.62 -3.83 -9.58
C GLY A 1085 0.53 -2.86 -10.06
N ALA A 1086 -0.16 -3.15 -11.17
CA ALA A 1086 -1.19 -2.27 -11.75
C ALA A 1086 -2.54 -2.37 -11.01
N GLN A 1087 -2.58 -1.84 -9.80
CA GLN A 1087 -3.70 -2.01 -8.86
C GLN A 1087 -5.04 -1.53 -9.44
N ALA A 1088 -5.12 -0.31 -9.99
CA ALA A 1088 -6.39 0.20 -10.54
C ALA A 1088 -6.93 -0.64 -11.72
N LEU A 1089 -6.04 -1.19 -12.56
CA LEU A 1089 -6.43 -2.07 -13.66
C LEU A 1089 -6.92 -3.42 -13.14
N SER A 1090 -6.23 -3.99 -12.15
CA SER A 1090 -6.67 -5.21 -11.45
C SER A 1090 -8.04 -5.02 -10.79
N ASP A 1091 -8.25 -3.92 -10.08
CA ASP A 1091 -9.52 -3.60 -9.40
C ASP A 1091 -10.67 -3.42 -10.41
N ALA A 1092 -10.44 -2.71 -11.52
CA ALA A 1092 -11.43 -2.52 -12.57
C ALA A 1092 -11.80 -3.83 -13.28
N CYS A 1093 -10.81 -4.70 -13.54
CA CYS A 1093 -11.06 -6.04 -14.08
C CYS A 1093 -11.83 -6.92 -13.08
N GLY A 1094 -11.53 -6.82 -11.78
CA GLY A 1094 -12.25 -7.53 -10.71
C GLY A 1094 -13.71 -7.09 -10.59
N ALA A 1095 -14.00 -5.79 -10.74
CA ALA A 1095 -15.38 -5.28 -10.76
C ALA A 1095 -16.18 -5.78 -11.98
N LEU A 1096 -15.53 -5.82 -13.17
CA LEU A 1096 -16.12 -6.38 -14.39
C LEU A 1096 -16.38 -7.89 -14.27
N GLU A 1097 -15.42 -8.64 -13.72
CA GLU A 1097 -15.54 -10.06 -13.42
C GLU A 1097 -16.72 -10.35 -12.47
N GLN A 1098 -16.78 -9.63 -11.33
CA GLN A 1098 -17.83 -9.81 -10.32
C GLN A 1098 -19.23 -9.45 -10.85
N SER A 1099 -19.32 -8.44 -11.73
CA SER A 1099 -20.57 -8.06 -12.39
C SER A 1099 -21.11 -9.18 -13.29
N CYS A 1100 -20.24 -9.99 -13.90
CA CYS A 1100 -20.63 -11.10 -14.78
C CYS A 1100 -21.02 -12.38 -14.01
N LEU A 1101 -20.45 -12.61 -12.83
CA LEU A 1101 -20.70 -13.80 -12.00
C LEU A 1101 -22.14 -13.90 -11.45
N GLN A 1102 -22.92 -12.82 -11.49
CA GLN A 1102 -24.33 -12.81 -11.05
C GLN A 1102 -25.30 -13.43 -12.07
N GLY A 1103 -24.82 -13.99 -13.19
CA GLY A 1103 -25.62 -14.75 -14.14
C GLY A 1103 -26.57 -13.92 -15.02
N GLN A 1104 -26.43 -12.59 -15.01
CA GLN A 1104 -27.14 -11.66 -15.89
C GLN A 1104 -26.13 -10.78 -16.61
N TRP A 1105 -26.45 -10.34 -17.83
CA TRP A 1105 -25.60 -9.43 -18.59
C TRP A 1105 -25.56 -8.05 -17.90
N PRO A 1106 -24.38 -7.50 -17.56
CA PRO A 1106 -24.32 -6.21 -16.86
C PRO A 1106 -24.86 -5.08 -17.75
N ALA A 1107 -25.82 -4.30 -17.24
CA ALA A 1107 -26.41 -3.18 -17.97
C ALA A 1107 -25.36 -2.14 -18.42
N ASP A 1108 -24.30 -1.96 -17.62
CA ASP A 1108 -23.20 -1.03 -17.86
C ASP A 1108 -21.93 -1.72 -18.42
N ALA A 1109 -22.02 -2.96 -18.94
CA ALA A 1109 -20.86 -3.74 -19.40
C ALA A 1109 -19.94 -2.95 -20.37
N ALA A 1110 -20.53 -2.20 -21.31
CA ALA A 1110 -19.77 -1.38 -22.25
C ALA A 1110 -19.01 -0.21 -21.58
N ALA A 1111 -19.56 0.37 -20.51
CA ALA A 1111 -18.90 1.42 -19.76
C ALA A 1111 -17.77 0.87 -18.87
N GLN A 1112 -17.99 -0.30 -18.26
CA GLN A 1112 -16.94 -1.01 -17.50
C GLN A 1112 -15.78 -1.43 -18.42
N VAL A 1113 -16.06 -2.02 -19.59
CA VAL A 1113 -15.01 -2.38 -20.58
C VAL A 1113 -14.26 -1.15 -21.10
N ALA A 1114 -14.95 -0.01 -21.33
CA ALA A 1114 -14.28 1.23 -21.70
C ALA A 1114 -13.33 1.74 -20.60
N SER A 1115 -13.72 1.62 -19.32
CA SER A 1115 -12.88 1.99 -18.18
C SER A 1115 -11.65 1.06 -18.03
N VAL A 1116 -11.83 -0.25 -18.23
CA VAL A 1116 -10.73 -1.22 -18.24
C VAL A 1116 -9.76 -0.95 -19.40
N ALA A 1117 -10.27 -0.59 -20.58
CA ALA A 1117 -9.43 -0.18 -21.72
C ALA A 1117 -8.58 1.06 -21.42
N GLU A 1118 -9.20 2.12 -20.87
CA GLU A 1118 -8.49 3.36 -20.50
C GLU A 1118 -7.42 3.12 -19.43
N LEU A 1119 -7.70 2.26 -18.45
CA LEU A 1119 -6.73 1.87 -17.42
C LEU A 1119 -5.62 0.97 -17.98
N SER A 1120 -5.91 0.09 -18.93
CA SER A 1120 -4.92 -0.75 -19.61
C SER A 1120 -3.92 0.09 -20.39
N ASP A 1121 -4.38 1.09 -21.16
CA ASP A 1121 -3.49 1.99 -21.90
C ASP A 1121 -2.62 2.85 -20.97
N LYS A 1122 -3.20 3.42 -19.90
CA LYS A 1122 -2.44 4.19 -18.89
C LYS A 1122 -1.40 3.34 -18.16
N THR A 1123 -1.77 2.12 -17.79
CA THR A 1123 -0.87 1.15 -17.13
C THR A 1123 0.30 0.81 -18.04
N ARG A 1124 0.01 0.45 -19.30
CA ARG A 1124 1.04 0.13 -20.29
C ARG A 1124 2.01 1.29 -20.49
N GLN A 1125 1.51 2.51 -20.65
CA GLN A 1125 2.36 3.68 -20.81
C GLN A 1125 3.26 3.90 -19.59
N ALA A 1126 2.67 3.90 -18.37
CA ALA A 1126 3.43 4.09 -17.14
C ALA A 1126 4.54 3.04 -16.94
N LEU A 1127 4.30 1.79 -17.34
CA LEU A 1127 5.30 0.72 -17.29
C LEU A 1127 6.42 0.89 -18.33
N ILE A 1128 6.09 1.32 -19.56
CA ILE A 1128 7.09 1.65 -20.59
C ILE A 1128 7.95 2.84 -20.11
N ASP A 1129 7.32 3.91 -19.62
CA ASP A 1129 8.00 5.10 -19.09
C ASP A 1129 8.91 4.78 -17.89
N TRP A 1130 8.58 3.74 -17.11
CA TRP A 1130 9.44 3.22 -16.04
C TRP A 1130 10.62 2.41 -16.60
N ALA A 1131 10.39 1.55 -17.59
CA ALA A 1131 11.44 0.71 -18.18
C ALA A 1131 12.50 1.52 -18.95
N GLU A 1132 12.13 2.64 -19.56
CA GLU A 1132 13.05 3.51 -20.30
C GLU A 1132 13.94 4.41 -19.39
N GLN A 1133 13.67 4.47 -18.08
CA GLN A 1133 14.54 5.21 -17.15
C GLN A 1133 15.89 4.50 -16.95
N PRO A 1134 17.03 5.23 -17.02
CA PRO A 1134 18.33 4.68 -16.62
C PRO A 1134 18.36 4.38 -15.12
N GLY A 1135 19.16 3.37 -14.76
CA GLY A 1135 19.26 2.78 -13.41
C GLY A 1135 19.61 3.77 -12.30
#